data_AF-A0A1S3ZJ99-F1
#
_entry.id   AF-A0A1S3ZJ99-F1
#
_cell.length_a   1.000
_cell.length_b   1.000
_cell.length_c   1.000
_cell.angle_alpha   90.00
_cell.angle_beta   90.00
_cell.angle_gamma   90.00
#
_symmetry.space_group_name_H-M   'P 1'
#
loop_
_entity.id
_entity.type
_entity.pdbx_description
1 polymer ?
#
loop_
_entity_poly.entity_id
_entity_poly.type
_entity_poly.pdbx_seq_one_letter_code
_entity_poly.pdbx_strand_id
1 'polypeptide(L)'
;MASLVFCNASTSYKLHSVDTKPFDLLVVDDADKLKECEAVIPLQLRGLRNAILSGDECQLSATLKSRISRVARFGRSLFERLVSFGHANHLLNVQYRMHPSISQFPNSIFYRKKILDAPDVTRKAYEKIYLTGQCFGPYSFINVPWGEEELDNVGYRRNLVEVALVLRLLESLFKAWSASKKKLSIGVIAPYASQVLAIRDRLGQKYNNNAHFEVKVNVIDAFRGGEEDIVIISTVRSNRAGSIGFLSSLHWTNVALTRARHCLWILGNEQTLLASNSIWEALVLDAKDRQCFFHADDDTDMRKTILDVKKELDQLDDLLNGDNILFKEQRWKVVFSDNFRKSFRKLASSCLRKYVLTLLVKLASGWRPKRRNVELVCESSSQVVKQFKVVEGRYVVCTVEIQKEFFYTQVLKVWDLLPLEEVAGFLRRLDRIYLMYTDEFISLCKEKYFEGDLEVPKSWKVHRDVVQYKKDVESKLNHDSTSTLDNNGYVENSRVSESLLLMKFYSLSSGVVTHLLSDHHGEEVDIPFEVTNEEREVIRFSKSSFILGRSGTGKTTVLTMKLFQKEQQHHSSVQGFNVAAGKEVSQFAGETRISSYEDNEASRCIGETSRTTLRQLFVTVSPKLCYAVKKQVSQLQRFACGGS
;
A
#
# COMPACT_ATOMS: atom_id res chain seq x y z
N MET A 1 34.53 -53.17 -8.60
CA MET A 1 34.16 -52.03 -7.72
C MET A 1 33.98 -50.79 -8.57
N ALA A 2 33.04 -49.92 -8.20
CA ALA A 2 32.99 -48.55 -8.70
C ALA A 2 33.77 -47.64 -7.73
N SER A 3 34.46 -46.63 -8.27
CA SER A 3 35.16 -45.62 -7.47
C SER A 3 34.38 -44.31 -7.54
N LEU A 4 34.04 -43.73 -6.39
CA LEU A 4 33.35 -42.44 -6.28
C LEU A 4 34.33 -41.38 -5.79
N VAL A 5 34.33 -40.22 -6.44
CA VAL A 5 35.19 -39.07 -6.09
C VAL A 5 34.31 -37.84 -5.95
N PHE A 6 34.28 -37.26 -4.75
CA PHE A 6 33.49 -36.07 -4.44
C PHE A 6 34.39 -34.84 -4.40
N CYS A 7 34.04 -33.82 -5.18
CA CYS A 7 34.74 -32.53 -5.21
C CYS A 7 33.80 -31.42 -5.65
N ASN A 8 34.19 -30.16 -5.43
CA ASN A 8 33.44 -29.02 -5.94
C ASN A 8 33.79 -28.82 -7.43
N ALA A 9 32.87 -28.28 -8.23
CA ALA A 9 33.13 -28.00 -9.65
C ALA A 9 34.40 -27.14 -9.87
N SER A 10 34.71 -26.21 -8.97
CA SER A 10 35.92 -25.39 -9.01
C SER A 10 37.20 -26.07 -8.51
N THR A 11 37.13 -27.23 -7.87
CA THR A 11 38.31 -28.01 -7.42
C THR A 11 38.54 -29.27 -8.23
N SER A 12 37.59 -29.68 -9.07
CA SER A 12 37.69 -30.85 -9.95
C SER A 12 38.90 -30.81 -10.90
N TYR A 13 39.39 -29.61 -11.29
CA TYR A 13 40.59 -29.46 -12.10
C TYR A 13 41.81 -30.19 -11.52
N LYS A 14 41.88 -30.37 -10.19
CA LYS A 14 42.97 -31.09 -9.52
C LYS A 14 43.03 -32.56 -9.95
N LEU A 15 41.93 -33.15 -10.36
CA LEU A 15 41.88 -34.54 -10.83
C LEU A 15 42.69 -34.77 -12.11
N HIS A 16 43.01 -33.73 -12.89
CA HIS A 16 43.97 -33.81 -13.99
C HIS A 16 45.42 -34.07 -13.54
N SER A 17 45.73 -33.86 -12.26
CA SER A 17 47.06 -34.02 -11.66
C SER A 17 47.20 -35.27 -10.78
N VAL A 18 46.12 -36.03 -10.58
CA VAL A 18 46.14 -37.29 -9.83
C VAL A 18 46.16 -38.45 -10.82
N ASP A 19 47.16 -39.33 -10.73
CA ASP A 19 47.23 -40.53 -11.57
C ASP A 19 46.05 -41.47 -11.23
N THR A 20 45.03 -41.41 -12.06
CA THR A 20 43.72 -42.03 -11.86
C THR A 20 43.17 -42.54 -13.18
N LYS A 21 42.36 -43.60 -13.12
CA LYS A 21 41.65 -44.09 -14.30
C LYS A 21 40.67 -43.01 -14.80
N PRO A 22 40.48 -42.87 -16.12
CA PRO A 22 39.50 -41.94 -16.69
C PRO A 22 38.09 -42.10 -16.09
N PHE A 23 37.35 -41.01 -16.01
CA PHE A 23 35.98 -41.00 -15.47
C PHE A 23 34.98 -41.13 -16.61
N ASP A 24 34.19 -42.20 -16.69
CA ASP A 24 33.17 -42.38 -17.75
C ASP A 24 31.87 -41.59 -17.51
N LEU A 25 31.59 -41.22 -16.26
CA LEU A 25 30.35 -40.55 -15.81
C LEU A 25 30.66 -39.37 -14.87
N LEU A 26 30.08 -38.21 -15.18
CA LEU A 26 30.00 -37.05 -14.27
C LEU A 26 28.58 -36.95 -13.69
N VAL A 27 28.47 -36.63 -12.40
CA VAL A 27 27.22 -36.20 -11.78
C VAL A 27 27.46 -34.83 -11.15
N VAL A 28 26.62 -33.85 -11.49
CA VAL A 28 26.64 -32.51 -10.92
C VAL A 28 25.29 -32.26 -10.25
N ASP A 29 25.30 -32.15 -8.93
CA ASP A 29 24.14 -31.71 -8.15
C ASP A 29 24.18 -30.19 -7.92
N ASP A 30 23.03 -29.58 -7.60
CA ASP A 30 22.86 -28.12 -7.52
C ASP A 30 23.33 -27.38 -8.80
N ALA A 31 23.21 -28.02 -9.97
CA ALA A 31 23.68 -27.55 -11.27
C ALA A 31 22.99 -26.25 -11.72
N ASP A 32 21.81 -25.93 -11.18
CA ASP A 32 21.13 -24.64 -11.37
C ASP A 32 21.92 -23.44 -10.81
N LYS A 33 22.80 -23.70 -9.83
CA LYS A 33 23.52 -22.68 -9.03
C LYS A 33 24.94 -22.41 -9.54
N LEU A 34 25.45 -23.24 -10.45
CA LEU A 34 26.74 -23.04 -11.11
C LEU A 34 26.61 -22.10 -12.31
N LYS A 35 27.59 -21.21 -12.50
CA LYS A 35 27.72 -20.47 -13.78
C LYS A 35 28.17 -21.45 -14.86
N GLU A 36 27.85 -21.19 -16.13
CA GLU A 36 28.29 -22.04 -17.24
C GLU A 36 29.80 -22.31 -17.24
N CYS A 37 30.63 -21.29 -16.96
CA CYS A 37 32.09 -21.43 -16.88
C CYS A 37 32.57 -22.29 -15.71
N GLU A 38 31.77 -22.45 -14.65
CA GLU A 38 32.09 -23.29 -13.49
C GLU A 38 31.70 -24.75 -13.77
N ALA A 39 30.60 -24.98 -14.49
CA ALA A 39 30.17 -26.30 -14.95
C ALA A 39 31.11 -26.90 -16.02
N VAL A 40 31.78 -26.07 -16.82
CA VAL A 40 32.75 -26.53 -17.84
C VAL A 40 34.00 -27.18 -17.22
N ILE A 41 34.40 -26.80 -16.00
CA ILE A 41 35.63 -27.32 -15.36
C ILE A 41 35.58 -28.86 -15.18
N PRO A 42 34.57 -29.47 -14.52
CA PRO A 42 34.48 -30.93 -14.44
C PRO A 42 34.14 -31.60 -15.77
N LEU A 43 33.52 -30.90 -16.75
CA LEU A 43 33.23 -31.45 -18.07
C LEU A 43 34.48 -31.65 -18.95
N GLN A 44 35.64 -31.08 -18.57
CA GLN A 44 36.92 -31.31 -19.26
C GLN A 44 37.67 -32.57 -18.79
N LEU A 45 37.16 -33.29 -17.77
CA LEU A 45 37.79 -34.51 -17.26
C LEU A 45 37.89 -35.61 -18.33
N ARG A 46 39.05 -36.26 -18.39
CA ARG A 46 39.35 -37.28 -19.40
C ARG A 46 38.46 -38.52 -19.22
N GLY A 47 37.91 -39.01 -20.33
CA GLY A 47 37.12 -40.24 -20.40
C GLY A 47 35.61 -40.04 -20.37
N LEU A 48 35.10 -38.83 -20.06
CA LEU A 48 33.68 -38.62 -19.87
C LEU A 48 32.85 -38.97 -21.11
N ARG A 49 31.91 -39.90 -20.93
CA ARG A 49 30.91 -40.31 -21.93
C ARG A 49 29.52 -39.81 -21.58
N ASN A 50 29.23 -39.67 -20.28
CA ASN A 50 27.92 -39.33 -19.74
C ASN A 50 28.05 -38.20 -18.71
N ALA A 51 27.08 -37.29 -18.68
CA ALA A 51 26.95 -36.27 -17.64
C ALA A 51 25.49 -36.18 -17.18
N ILE A 52 25.26 -36.26 -15.87
CA ILE A 52 23.97 -36.06 -15.23
C ILE A 52 24.01 -34.71 -14.51
N LEU A 53 23.07 -33.83 -14.82
CA LEU A 53 22.90 -32.53 -14.16
C LEU A 53 21.59 -32.55 -13.37
N SER A 54 21.68 -32.38 -12.05
CA SER A 54 20.57 -32.26 -11.10
C SER A 54 20.46 -30.80 -10.64
N GLY A 55 19.24 -30.24 -10.62
CA GLY A 55 18.99 -28.85 -10.27
C GLY A 55 17.53 -28.46 -10.50
N ASP A 56 17.19 -27.20 -10.19
CA ASP A 56 15.84 -26.64 -10.33
C ASP A 56 15.90 -25.24 -10.95
N GLU A 57 15.44 -25.10 -12.20
CA GLU A 57 15.43 -23.82 -12.93
C GLU A 57 14.48 -22.77 -12.32
N CYS A 58 13.57 -23.16 -11.43
CA CYS A 58 12.66 -22.26 -10.71
C CYS A 58 13.26 -21.76 -9.38
N GLN A 59 14.45 -22.20 -8.96
CA GLN A 59 15.14 -21.75 -7.74
C GLN A 59 16.28 -20.74 -8.05
N LEU A 60 17.04 -20.33 -7.03
CA LEU A 60 18.02 -19.24 -7.09
C LEU A 60 19.32 -19.62 -7.80
N SER A 61 19.50 -19.10 -9.02
CA SER A 61 20.72 -19.18 -9.84
C SER A 61 21.98 -18.62 -9.15
N ALA A 62 23.13 -18.67 -9.85
CA ALA A 62 24.41 -18.24 -9.32
C ALA A 62 24.44 -16.77 -8.85
N THR A 63 24.86 -16.53 -7.61
CA THR A 63 24.91 -15.18 -7.02
C THR A 63 25.95 -14.29 -7.71
N LEU A 64 25.51 -13.14 -8.24
CA LEU A 64 26.34 -12.18 -8.96
C LEU A 64 26.41 -10.82 -8.25
N LYS A 65 27.62 -10.38 -7.90
CA LYS A 65 27.89 -9.02 -7.36
C LYS A 65 27.72 -7.93 -8.43
N SER A 66 28.25 -8.14 -9.64
CA SER A 66 28.23 -7.13 -10.71
C SER A 66 26.82 -6.97 -11.32
N ARG A 67 26.36 -5.72 -11.45
CA ARG A 67 25.12 -5.38 -12.20
C ARG A 67 25.26 -5.69 -13.69
N ILE A 68 26.43 -5.44 -14.28
CA ILE A 68 26.70 -5.69 -15.71
C ILE A 68 26.58 -7.20 -15.99
N SER A 69 27.20 -8.04 -15.16
CA SER A 69 27.12 -9.50 -15.28
C SER A 69 25.69 -10.03 -15.14
N ARG A 70 24.83 -9.40 -14.33
CA ARG A 70 23.40 -9.76 -14.24
C ARG A 70 22.63 -9.39 -15.50
N VAL A 71 22.86 -8.22 -16.08
CA VAL A 71 22.25 -7.81 -17.37
C VAL A 71 22.71 -8.73 -18.51
N ALA A 72 23.99 -9.10 -18.54
CA ALA A 72 24.57 -10.05 -19.48
C ALA A 72 24.21 -11.54 -19.19
N ARG A 73 23.31 -11.82 -18.23
CA ARG A 73 22.89 -13.17 -17.82
C ARG A 73 24.02 -14.14 -17.45
N PHE A 74 25.18 -13.65 -17.02
CA PHE A 74 26.36 -14.47 -16.63
C PHE A 74 26.11 -15.37 -15.39
N GLY A 75 24.98 -15.21 -14.70
CA GLY A 75 24.54 -16.05 -13.59
C GLY A 75 23.67 -17.24 -14.00
N ARG A 76 23.36 -17.34 -15.29
CA ARG A 76 22.71 -18.49 -15.92
C ARG A 76 23.58 -19.73 -15.76
N SER A 77 22.93 -20.86 -15.54
CA SER A 77 23.57 -22.17 -15.48
C SER A 77 23.49 -22.92 -16.81
N LEU A 78 24.40 -23.89 -16.99
CA LEU A 78 24.35 -24.80 -18.13
C LEU A 78 23.05 -25.62 -18.12
N PHE A 79 22.57 -25.99 -16.93
CA PHE A 79 21.29 -26.65 -16.72
C PHE A 79 20.11 -25.80 -17.26
N GLU A 80 19.98 -24.56 -16.80
CA GLU A 80 18.94 -23.62 -17.26
C GLU A 80 19.03 -23.37 -18.78
N ARG A 81 20.24 -23.31 -19.35
CA ARG A 81 20.42 -23.20 -20.81
C ARG A 81 19.94 -24.44 -21.56
N LEU A 82 20.29 -25.64 -21.13
CA LEU A 82 19.86 -26.89 -21.77
C LEU A 82 18.34 -27.07 -21.69
N VAL A 83 17.73 -26.83 -20.52
CA VAL A 83 16.27 -26.85 -20.36
C VAL A 83 15.59 -25.84 -21.29
N SER A 84 16.15 -24.62 -21.43
CA SER A 84 15.58 -23.61 -22.33
C SER A 84 15.64 -23.95 -23.83
N PHE A 85 16.53 -24.87 -24.24
CA PHE A 85 16.59 -25.39 -25.61
C PHE A 85 15.71 -26.63 -25.83
N GLY A 86 14.93 -27.06 -24.82
CA GLY A 86 14.05 -28.22 -24.94
C GLY A 86 14.77 -29.57 -24.86
N HIS A 87 15.98 -29.62 -24.28
CA HIS A 87 16.58 -30.91 -23.91
C HIS A 87 15.65 -31.64 -22.93
N ALA A 88 15.43 -32.94 -23.17
CA ALA A 88 14.58 -33.75 -22.32
C ALA A 88 15.09 -33.76 -20.87
N ASN A 89 14.24 -33.34 -19.93
CA ASN A 89 14.51 -33.36 -18.50
C ASN A 89 13.57 -34.31 -17.78
N HIS A 90 14.05 -34.92 -16.69
CA HIS A 90 13.27 -35.83 -15.85
C HIS A 90 12.81 -35.09 -14.59
N LEU A 91 11.56 -34.62 -14.59
CA LEU A 91 10.99 -33.95 -13.42
C LEU A 91 10.74 -34.96 -12.29
N LEU A 92 11.43 -34.81 -11.17
CA LEU A 92 11.12 -35.49 -9.92
C LEU A 92 9.82 -34.88 -9.35
N ASN A 93 8.70 -35.56 -9.57
CA ASN A 93 7.37 -34.97 -9.45
C ASN A 93 6.66 -35.25 -8.11
N VAL A 94 7.37 -35.71 -7.07
CA VAL A 94 6.81 -35.99 -5.73
C VAL A 94 7.64 -35.28 -4.67
N GLN A 95 6.99 -34.51 -3.79
CA GLN A 95 7.63 -33.78 -2.70
C GLN A 95 7.33 -34.40 -1.33
N TYR A 96 8.34 -34.45 -0.47
CA TYR A 96 8.32 -35.16 0.82
C TYR A 96 8.59 -34.24 2.03
N ARG A 97 8.54 -32.91 1.84
CA ARG A 97 8.94 -31.89 2.82
C ARG A 97 7.76 -31.11 3.39
N MET A 98 6.90 -30.59 2.52
CA MET A 98 5.95 -29.53 2.84
C MET A 98 4.59 -30.13 3.19
N HIS A 99 3.93 -29.60 4.21
CA HIS A 99 2.49 -29.77 4.37
C HIS A 99 1.75 -29.29 3.09
N PRO A 100 0.71 -29.99 2.58
CA PRO A 100 0.04 -29.65 1.33
C PRO A 100 -0.42 -28.18 1.20
N SER A 101 -0.89 -27.57 2.29
CA SER A 101 -1.27 -26.14 2.31
C SER A 101 -0.12 -25.17 1.98
N ILE A 102 1.13 -25.60 2.15
CA ILE A 102 2.35 -24.85 1.83
C ILE A 102 2.76 -25.12 0.37
N SER A 103 2.76 -26.39 -0.07
CA SER A 103 3.17 -26.78 -1.43
C SER A 103 2.22 -26.29 -2.52
N GLN A 104 0.93 -26.14 -2.20
CA GLN A 104 -0.15 -25.78 -3.12
C GLN A 104 0.16 -24.54 -4.00
N PHE A 105 0.56 -23.42 -3.40
CA PHE A 105 0.81 -22.18 -4.15
C PHE A 105 2.09 -22.25 -5.01
N PRO A 106 3.28 -22.63 -4.48
CA PRO A 106 4.48 -22.82 -5.30
C PRO A 106 4.29 -23.82 -6.43
N ASN A 107 3.61 -24.95 -6.18
CA ASN A 107 3.29 -25.94 -7.21
C ASN A 107 2.41 -25.35 -8.33
N SER A 108 1.39 -24.58 -7.96
CA SER A 108 0.50 -23.92 -8.93
C SER A 108 1.22 -22.90 -9.80
N ILE A 109 2.07 -22.05 -9.22
CA ILE A 109 2.68 -20.91 -9.92
C ILE A 109 3.97 -21.28 -10.65
N PHE A 110 4.92 -21.98 -10.01
CA PHE A 110 6.23 -22.27 -10.61
C PHE A 110 6.21 -23.58 -11.40
N TYR A 111 5.65 -24.65 -10.82
CA TYR A 111 5.73 -26.01 -11.35
C TYR A 111 4.48 -26.45 -12.14
N ARG A 112 3.56 -25.54 -12.44
CA ARG A 112 2.35 -25.77 -13.26
C ARG A 112 1.48 -26.95 -12.80
N LYS A 113 1.35 -27.13 -11.48
CA LYS A 113 0.63 -28.24 -10.81
C LYS A 113 1.17 -29.65 -11.13
N LYS A 114 2.44 -29.77 -11.56
CA LYS A 114 3.07 -31.07 -11.86
C LYS A 114 3.61 -31.82 -10.64
N ILE A 115 3.82 -31.14 -9.50
CA ILE A 115 4.31 -31.78 -8.28
C ILE A 115 3.14 -32.41 -7.51
N LEU A 116 3.38 -33.57 -6.90
CA LEU A 116 2.46 -34.31 -6.04
C LEU A 116 2.98 -34.30 -4.60
N ASP A 117 2.08 -34.25 -3.63
CA ASP A 117 2.44 -34.39 -2.21
C ASP A 117 2.55 -35.88 -1.84
N ALA A 118 3.64 -36.26 -1.16
CA ALA A 118 3.86 -37.66 -0.78
C ALA A 118 2.87 -38.14 0.29
N PRO A 119 2.54 -39.46 0.34
CA PRO A 119 1.67 -40.04 1.37
C PRO A 119 2.10 -39.76 2.82
N ASP A 120 3.39 -39.49 3.05
CA ASP A 120 3.90 -39.18 4.39
C ASP A 120 3.56 -37.75 4.86
N VAL A 121 3.48 -36.77 3.94
CA VAL A 121 3.12 -35.38 4.28
C VAL A 121 1.61 -35.12 4.27
N THR A 122 0.82 -35.99 3.63
CA THR A 122 -0.65 -35.92 3.59
C THR A 122 -1.33 -36.67 4.76
N ARG A 123 -0.58 -37.35 5.62
CA ARG A 123 -1.11 -38.06 6.80
C ARG A 123 -1.35 -37.08 7.95
N LYS A 124 -2.44 -37.26 8.70
CA LYS A 124 -2.74 -36.50 9.93
C LYS A 124 -1.63 -36.54 10.99
N ALA A 125 -0.80 -37.59 10.99
CA ALA A 125 0.38 -37.67 11.86
C ALA A 125 1.49 -36.66 11.49
N TYR A 126 1.46 -36.09 10.27
CA TYR A 126 2.37 -35.05 9.79
C TYR A 126 1.96 -33.66 10.28
N GLU A 127 0.65 -33.38 10.40
CA GLU A 127 0.10 -32.14 10.97
C GLU A 127 0.74 -31.83 12.34
N LYS A 128 1.17 -30.58 12.53
CA LYS A 128 1.74 -30.07 13.79
C LYS A 128 1.05 -28.76 14.13
N ILE A 129 0.55 -28.65 15.36
CA ILE A 129 0.03 -27.41 15.92
C ILE A 129 1.06 -26.93 16.96
N TYR A 130 1.76 -25.85 16.63
CA TYR A 130 2.80 -25.28 17.50
C TYR A 130 2.29 -24.11 18.36
N LEU A 131 1.25 -23.41 17.90
CA LEU A 131 0.54 -22.37 18.64
C LEU A 131 -0.98 -22.55 18.46
N THR A 132 -1.75 -22.12 19.46
CA THR A 132 -3.21 -22.10 19.42
C THR A 132 -3.72 -20.76 18.90
N GLY A 133 -4.41 -20.76 17.77
CA GLY A 133 -5.00 -19.57 17.14
C GLY A 133 -5.31 -19.81 15.67
N GLN A 134 -6.28 -19.08 15.11
CA GLN A 134 -6.69 -19.26 13.71
C GLN A 134 -5.55 -18.90 12.73
N CYS A 135 -4.75 -17.90 13.07
CA CYS A 135 -3.62 -17.39 12.27
C CYS A 135 -2.32 -18.21 12.38
N PHE A 136 -2.33 -19.37 13.06
CA PHE A 136 -1.15 -20.21 13.27
C PHE A 136 -1.26 -21.58 12.59
N GLY A 137 -1.96 -21.64 11.45
CA GLY A 137 -2.11 -22.85 10.65
C GLY A 137 -0.82 -23.25 9.89
N PRO A 138 -0.86 -24.35 9.12
CA PRO A 138 0.27 -24.80 8.31
C PRO A 138 0.71 -23.77 7.24
N TYR A 139 -0.22 -22.96 6.75
CA TYR A 139 0.05 -21.81 5.90
C TYR A 139 -0.79 -20.63 6.40
N SER A 140 -0.19 -19.46 6.61
CA SER A 140 -0.93 -18.26 7.03
C SER A 140 -0.25 -16.98 6.55
N PHE A 141 -1.02 -16.10 5.89
CA PHE A 141 -0.64 -14.72 5.63
C PHE A 141 -1.20 -13.83 6.75
N ILE A 142 -0.31 -13.12 7.44
CA ILE A 142 -0.63 -12.24 8.57
C ILE A 142 -0.36 -10.80 8.13
N ASN A 143 -1.45 -10.08 7.89
CA ASN A 143 -1.42 -8.69 7.42
C ASN A 143 -0.97 -7.75 8.54
N VAL A 144 0.05 -6.94 8.25
CA VAL A 144 0.62 -5.93 9.15
C VAL A 144 0.38 -4.54 8.55
N PRO A 145 -0.86 -4.02 8.58
CA PRO A 145 -1.20 -2.72 7.98
C PRO A 145 -0.53 -1.54 8.72
N TRP A 146 -0.23 -1.72 10.00
CA TRP A 146 0.28 -0.69 10.91
C TRP A 146 1.82 -0.58 10.94
N GLY A 147 2.54 -1.44 10.22
CA GLY A 147 4.01 -1.35 10.09
C GLY A 147 4.40 -0.38 8.96
N GLU A 148 5.46 0.40 9.17
CA GLU A 148 6.01 1.32 8.17
C GLU A 148 7.42 0.90 7.74
N GLU A 149 7.81 1.19 6.49
CA GLU A 149 9.18 0.95 6.03
C GLU A 149 10.09 2.15 6.39
N GLU A 150 10.94 1.96 7.40
CA GLU A 150 11.99 2.90 7.79
C GLU A 150 13.25 2.66 6.96
N LEU A 151 14.06 3.71 6.77
CA LEU A 151 15.47 3.58 6.43
C LEU A 151 16.29 3.56 7.72
N ASP A 152 17.26 2.65 7.81
CA ASP A 152 18.30 2.72 8.85
C ASP A 152 19.33 3.82 8.56
N ASN A 153 20.27 4.00 9.49
CA ASN A 153 21.33 5.01 9.42
C ASN A 153 22.25 4.89 8.19
N VAL A 154 22.14 3.82 7.40
CA VAL A 154 22.94 3.53 6.19
C VAL A 154 22.05 3.45 4.92
N GLY A 155 20.76 3.75 5.05
CA GLY A 155 19.81 3.81 3.93
C GLY A 155 19.16 2.48 3.54
N TYR A 156 19.26 1.43 4.37
CA TYR A 156 18.62 0.14 4.11
C TYR A 156 17.27 0.00 4.84
N ARG A 157 16.33 -0.73 4.22
CA ARG A 157 14.94 -0.80 4.70
C ARG A 157 14.74 -1.76 5.87
N ARG A 158 13.96 -1.35 6.85
CA ARG A 158 13.46 -2.19 7.96
C ARG A 158 12.02 -1.82 8.30
N ASN A 159 11.31 -2.70 9.01
CA ASN A 159 9.96 -2.46 9.52
C ASN A 159 9.91 -3.00 10.96
N LEU A 160 10.01 -2.09 11.93
CA LEU A 160 10.17 -2.44 13.34
C LEU A 160 8.92 -3.07 13.97
N VAL A 161 7.74 -2.86 13.38
CA VAL A 161 6.51 -3.56 13.79
C VAL A 161 6.57 -5.03 13.37
N GLU A 162 7.00 -5.32 12.13
CA GLU A 162 7.28 -6.71 11.72
C GLU A 162 8.38 -7.36 12.58
N VAL A 163 9.46 -6.64 12.91
CA VAL A 163 10.52 -7.15 13.80
C VAL A 163 9.94 -7.59 15.15
N ALA A 164 9.10 -6.75 15.78
CA ALA A 164 8.51 -7.07 17.07
C ALA A 164 7.50 -8.21 17.01
N LEU A 165 6.72 -8.31 15.92
CA LEU A 165 5.81 -9.43 15.69
C LEU A 165 6.58 -10.75 15.52
N VAL A 166 7.68 -10.78 14.77
CA VAL A 166 8.59 -11.95 14.71
C VAL A 166 9.06 -12.33 16.11
N LEU A 167 9.51 -11.37 16.92
CA LEU A 167 9.98 -11.64 18.29
C LEU A 167 8.86 -12.15 19.21
N ARG A 168 7.61 -11.67 19.06
CA ARG A 168 6.46 -12.19 19.81
C ARG A 168 6.12 -13.62 19.40
N LEU A 169 6.14 -13.93 18.10
CA LEU A 169 5.93 -15.29 17.61
C LEU A 169 7.00 -16.26 18.13
N LEU A 170 8.28 -15.86 18.10
CA LEU A 170 9.37 -16.64 18.70
C LEU A 170 9.22 -16.82 20.21
N GLU A 171 8.75 -15.80 20.93
CA GLU A 171 8.48 -15.88 22.37
C GLU A 171 7.33 -16.85 22.69
N SER A 172 6.23 -16.79 21.94
CA SER A 172 5.11 -17.72 22.10
C SER A 172 5.49 -19.15 21.72
N LEU A 173 6.27 -19.33 20.62
CA LEU A 173 6.80 -20.63 20.23
C LEU A 173 7.71 -21.23 21.30
N PHE A 174 8.57 -20.42 21.93
CA PHE A 174 9.41 -20.90 23.02
C PHE A 174 8.60 -21.33 24.26
N LYS A 175 7.54 -20.59 24.61
CA LYS A 175 6.62 -20.95 25.71
C LYS A 175 5.91 -22.28 25.43
N ALA A 176 5.33 -22.44 24.24
CA ALA A 176 4.66 -23.68 23.85
C ALA A 176 5.64 -24.86 23.75
N TRP A 177 6.83 -24.64 23.16
CA TRP A 177 7.90 -25.62 23.08
C TRP A 177 8.35 -26.11 24.45
N SER A 178 8.48 -25.22 25.44
CA SER A 178 9.01 -25.53 26.78
C SER A 178 8.23 -26.64 27.51
N ALA A 179 6.93 -26.80 27.21
CA ALA A 179 6.10 -27.88 27.73
C ALA A 179 6.34 -29.24 27.02
N SER A 180 6.78 -29.22 25.75
CA SER A 180 6.95 -30.41 24.91
C SER A 180 8.39 -30.94 24.84
N LYS A 181 9.39 -30.05 24.91
CA LYS A 181 10.84 -30.28 24.79
C LYS A 181 11.31 -31.11 23.58
N LYS A 182 10.46 -31.32 22.57
CA LYS A 182 10.83 -31.99 21.30
C LYS A 182 11.77 -31.09 20.49
N LYS A 183 12.60 -31.66 19.60
CA LYS A 183 13.36 -30.83 18.65
C LYS A 183 12.40 -30.00 17.80
N LEU A 184 12.70 -28.71 17.69
CA LEU A 184 12.01 -27.71 16.87
C LEU A 184 13.06 -26.79 16.24
N SER A 185 13.05 -26.64 14.91
CA SER A 185 13.84 -25.60 14.21
C SER A 185 12.94 -24.54 13.55
N ILE A 186 13.37 -23.28 13.65
CA ILE A 186 12.59 -22.12 13.22
C ILE A 186 13.47 -21.22 12.34
N GLY A 187 13.11 -21.10 11.07
CA GLY A 187 13.71 -20.17 10.13
C GLY A 187 13.00 -18.81 10.13
N VAL A 188 13.74 -17.73 10.35
CA VAL A 188 13.25 -16.38 10.10
C VAL A 188 13.96 -15.82 8.87
N ILE A 189 13.19 -15.53 7.83
CA ILE A 189 13.65 -15.08 6.52
C ILE A 189 13.23 -13.63 6.29
N ALA A 190 14.16 -12.77 5.88
CA ALA A 190 13.84 -11.43 5.39
C ALA A 190 14.66 -11.09 4.12
N PRO A 191 14.12 -10.28 3.19
CA PRO A 191 14.80 -9.87 1.95
C PRO A 191 15.87 -8.79 2.16
N TYR A 192 15.90 -8.11 3.32
CA TYR A 192 16.83 -7.02 3.61
C TYR A 192 17.73 -7.34 4.82
N ALA A 193 19.04 -7.15 4.67
CA ALA A 193 20.02 -7.43 5.73
C ALA A 193 19.80 -6.58 6.98
N SER A 194 19.37 -5.33 6.82
CA SER A 194 18.92 -4.40 7.86
C SER A 194 17.79 -4.96 8.74
N GLN A 195 16.81 -5.65 8.14
CA GLN A 195 15.75 -6.33 8.89
C GLN A 195 16.31 -7.55 9.65
N VAL A 196 17.18 -8.33 9.01
CA VAL A 196 17.85 -9.49 9.64
C VAL A 196 18.67 -9.06 10.85
N LEU A 197 19.41 -7.96 10.75
CA LEU A 197 20.15 -7.36 11.87
C LEU A 197 19.19 -6.89 12.96
N ALA A 198 18.19 -6.06 12.63
CA ALA A 198 17.23 -5.55 13.62
C ALA A 198 16.48 -6.66 14.39
N ILE A 199 16.21 -7.81 13.76
CA ILE A 199 15.68 -9.00 14.44
C ILE A 199 16.74 -9.64 15.34
N ARG A 200 17.96 -9.89 14.84
CA ARG A 200 19.06 -10.50 15.63
C ARG A 200 19.44 -9.66 16.85
N ASP A 201 19.56 -8.35 16.68
CA ASP A 201 19.99 -7.42 17.73
C ASP A 201 18.99 -7.38 18.88
N ARG A 202 17.68 -7.36 18.58
CA ARG A 202 16.60 -7.45 19.57
C ARG A 202 16.39 -8.87 20.13
N LEU A 203 16.77 -9.91 19.39
CA LEU A 203 16.72 -11.33 19.84
C LEU A 203 17.86 -11.66 20.80
N GLY A 204 19.04 -11.06 20.59
CA GLY A 204 20.25 -11.29 21.36
C GLY A 204 20.68 -12.77 21.37
N GLN A 205 21.13 -13.25 22.53
CA GLN A 205 21.53 -14.65 22.76
C GLN A 205 20.40 -15.51 23.36
N LYS A 206 19.15 -15.00 23.39
CA LYS A 206 18.05 -15.48 24.25
C LYS A 206 17.73 -16.97 24.13
N TYR A 207 17.99 -17.59 22.97
CA TYR A 207 17.67 -19.00 22.71
C TYR A 207 18.88 -19.89 22.49
N ASN A 208 20.10 -19.35 22.42
CA ASN A 208 21.27 -20.04 21.88
C ASN A 208 21.78 -21.22 22.74
N ASN A 209 21.35 -21.30 24.00
CA ASN A 209 21.71 -22.37 24.94
C ASN A 209 20.73 -23.57 24.91
N ASN A 210 19.72 -23.58 24.03
CA ASN A 210 18.68 -24.62 23.99
C ASN A 210 18.91 -25.62 22.86
N ALA A 211 19.56 -26.75 23.16
CA ALA A 211 19.93 -27.79 22.17
C ALA A 211 18.78 -28.42 21.35
N HIS A 212 17.52 -28.11 21.67
CA HIS A 212 16.33 -28.62 20.98
C HIS A 212 15.35 -27.50 20.53
N PHE A 213 15.74 -26.23 20.63
CA PHE A 213 14.98 -25.07 20.12
C PHE A 213 15.92 -24.17 19.31
N GLU A 214 16.00 -24.44 18.00
CA GLU A 214 16.95 -23.81 17.09
C GLU A 214 16.28 -22.64 16.35
N VAL A 215 16.78 -21.41 16.53
CA VAL A 215 16.24 -20.20 15.86
C VAL A 215 17.30 -19.61 14.94
N LYS A 216 17.04 -19.67 13.64
CA LYS A 216 17.97 -19.20 12.59
C LYS A 216 17.36 -18.00 11.90
N VAL A 217 17.95 -16.82 12.10
CA VAL A 217 17.51 -15.55 11.48
C VAL A 217 18.49 -15.18 10.37
N ASN A 218 18.08 -15.11 9.11
CA ASN A 218 19.00 -14.76 8.00
C ASN A 218 18.30 -14.26 6.72
N VAL A 219 19.10 -13.82 5.74
CA VAL A 219 18.65 -13.67 4.34
C VAL A 219 18.57 -15.03 3.65
N ILE A 220 17.79 -15.13 2.57
CA ILE A 220 17.47 -16.41 1.89
C ILE A 220 18.69 -17.26 1.51
N ASP A 221 19.82 -16.63 1.18
CA ASP A 221 21.02 -17.34 0.70
C ASP A 221 21.60 -18.33 1.73
N ALA A 222 21.38 -18.09 3.03
CA ALA A 222 21.76 -19.01 4.10
C ALA A 222 20.71 -20.10 4.43
N PHE A 223 19.63 -20.15 3.66
CA PHE A 223 18.62 -21.22 3.70
C PHE A 223 18.61 -22.06 2.40
N ARG A 224 19.53 -21.80 1.46
CA ARG A 224 19.79 -22.70 0.32
C ARG A 224 20.12 -24.10 0.84
N GLY A 225 19.57 -25.15 0.22
CA GLY A 225 19.66 -26.55 0.67
C GLY A 225 18.83 -26.90 1.92
N GLY A 226 18.82 -26.02 2.93
CA GLY A 226 18.14 -26.26 4.21
C GLY A 226 16.60 -26.29 4.16
N GLU A 227 16.03 -26.78 5.26
CA GLU A 227 14.61 -26.79 5.62
C GLU A 227 14.45 -26.58 7.13
N GLU A 228 13.30 -26.05 7.55
CA GLU A 228 13.01 -25.75 8.96
C GLU A 228 11.57 -26.17 9.30
N ASP A 229 11.29 -26.63 10.52
CA ASP A 229 9.94 -27.08 10.90
C ASP A 229 8.89 -25.95 10.75
N ILE A 230 9.28 -24.74 11.13
CA ILE A 230 8.52 -23.50 10.99
C ILE A 230 9.35 -22.47 10.23
N VAL A 231 8.75 -21.74 9.30
CA VAL A 231 9.36 -20.57 8.67
C VAL A 231 8.47 -19.34 8.85
N ILE A 232 9.08 -18.25 9.30
CA ILE A 232 8.48 -16.92 9.42
C ILE A 232 9.15 -16.01 8.39
N ILE A 233 8.38 -15.50 7.42
CA ILE A 233 8.86 -14.54 6.42
C ILE A 233 8.45 -13.14 6.85
N SER A 234 9.41 -12.22 7.00
CA SER A 234 9.16 -10.78 7.10
C SER A 234 9.37 -10.14 5.73
N THR A 235 8.33 -9.54 5.16
CA THR A 235 8.38 -8.91 3.82
C THR A 235 8.88 -7.47 3.86
N VAL A 236 8.78 -6.79 5.01
CA VAL A 236 9.33 -5.45 5.32
C VAL A 236 8.66 -4.28 4.59
N ARG A 237 8.20 -4.47 3.35
CA ARG A 237 7.75 -3.39 2.47
C ARG A 237 6.33 -2.94 2.82
N SER A 238 6.20 -1.65 3.10
CA SER A 238 4.96 -0.99 3.48
C SER A 238 4.94 0.43 2.88
N ASN A 239 4.35 0.57 1.69
CA ASN A 239 4.26 1.83 0.98
C ASN A 239 3.09 1.85 -0.02
N ARG A 240 2.42 3.00 -0.15
CA ARG A 240 1.25 3.21 -1.03
C ARG A 240 1.55 3.10 -2.53
N ALA A 241 2.81 2.95 -2.92
CA ALA A 241 3.24 2.87 -4.32
C ALA A 241 3.36 1.42 -4.83
N GLY A 242 3.11 0.41 -3.99
CA GLY A 242 3.28 -1.01 -4.37
C GLY A 242 4.74 -1.42 -4.62
N SER A 243 5.71 -0.59 -4.22
CA SER A 243 7.12 -0.86 -4.43
C SER A 243 7.57 -1.99 -3.51
N ILE A 244 7.81 -3.19 -4.05
CA ILE A 244 8.30 -4.34 -3.26
C ILE A 244 9.80 -4.61 -3.44
N GLY A 245 10.45 -4.04 -4.46
CA GLY A 245 11.90 -4.17 -4.66
C GLY A 245 12.33 -5.62 -4.91
N PHE A 246 13.28 -6.14 -4.13
CA PHE A 246 13.87 -7.47 -4.33
C PHE A 246 12.87 -8.63 -4.24
N LEU A 247 11.76 -8.45 -3.51
CA LEU A 247 10.66 -9.40 -3.42
C LEU A 247 10.03 -9.75 -4.78
N SER A 248 10.13 -8.90 -5.82
CA SER A 248 9.60 -9.21 -7.15
C SER A 248 10.33 -10.36 -7.86
N SER A 249 11.44 -10.86 -7.30
CA SER A 249 12.15 -12.03 -7.79
C SER A 249 11.32 -13.30 -7.58
N LEU A 250 10.90 -13.93 -8.68
CA LEU A 250 10.22 -15.23 -8.70
C LEU A 250 11.05 -16.31 -7.99
N HIS A 251 12.34 -16.41 -8.34
CA HIS A 251 13.27 -17.38 -7.75
C HIS A 251 13.46 -17.17 -6.24
N TRP A 252 13.52 -15.91 -5.77
CA TRP A 252 13.58 -15.61 -4.33
C TRP A 252 12.32 -16.11 -3.62
N THR A 253 11.16 -15.80 -4.21
CA THR A 253 9.84 -16.15 -3.68
C THR A 253 9.68 -17.67 -3.62
N ASN A 254 10.04 -18.40 -4.67
CA ASN A 254 9.97 -19.86 -4.68
C ASN A 254 10.85 -20.50 -3.59
N VAL A 255 12.13 -20.09 -3.49
CA VAL A 255 13.02 -20.65 -2.46
C VAL A 255 12.50 -20.31 -1.05
N ALA A 256 12.03 -19.08 -0.80
CA ALA A 256 11.53 -18.66 0.51
C ALA A 256 10.29 -19.44 0.97
N LEU A 257 9.31 -19.64 0.08
CA LEU A 257 8.08 -20.38 0.41
C LEU A 257 8.32 -21.89 0.61
N THR A 258 9.38 -22.46 -0.01
CA THR A 258 9.69 -23.91 0.02
C THR A 258 10.68 -24.34 1.12
N ARG A 259 10.94 -23.47 2.12
CA ARG A 259 11.81 -23.80 3.27
C ARG A 259 11.08 -24.47 4.44
N ALA A 260 9.78 -24.24 4.59
CA ALA A 260 8.99 -24.79 5.70
C ALA A 260 8.66 -26.27 5.52
N ARG A 261 8.60 -27.00 6.64
CA ARG A 261 8.10 -28.38 6.68
C ARG A 261 6.62 -28.40 7.10
N HIS A 262 6.33 -27.90 8.30
CA HIS A 262 5.00 -27.97 8.91
C HIS A 262 4.24 -26.65 8.88
N CYS A 263 4.90 -25.51 9.11
CA CYS A 263 4.24 -24.19 9.19
C CYS A 263 4.99 -23.10 8.43
N LEU A 264 4.29 -22.34 7.60
CA LEU A 264 4.77 -21.13 6.91
C LEU A 264 3.90 -19.93 7.28
N TRP A 265 4.47 -18.97 7.99
CA TRP A 265 3.80 -17.72 8.40
C TRP A 265 4.45 -16.52 7.72
N ILE A 266 3.65 -15.70 7.04
CA ILE A 266 4.13 -14.58 6.22
C ILE A 266 3.62 -13.28 6.83
N LEU A 267 4.52 -12.42 7.30
CA LEU A 267 4.20 -11.08 7.78
C LEU A 267 4.38 -10.06 6.65
N GLY A 268 3.36 -9.24 6.38
CA GLY A 268 3.47 -8.19 5.37
C GLY A 268 2.29 -7.25 5.26
N ASN A 269 2.51 -6.11 4.61
CA ASN A 269 1.48 -5.12 4.36
C ASN A 269 0.66 -5.49 3.11
N GLU A 270 -0.59 -5.94 3.31
CA GLU A 270 -1.52 -6.34 2.24
C GLU A 270 -1.62 -5.29 1.12
N GLN A 271 -1.86 -4.03 1.47
CA GLN A 271 -2.07 -2.95 0.49
C GLN A 271 -0.85 -2.77 -0.43
N THR A 272 0.36 -2.92 0.13
CA THR A 272 1.61 -2.80 -0.62
C THR A 272 1.85 -4.00 -1.53
N LEU A 273 1.53 -5.21 -1.08
CA LEU A 273 1.71 -6.42 -1.87
C LEU A 273 0.65 -6.57 -2.98
N LEU A 274 -0.61 -6.20 -2.71
CA LEU A 274 -1.66 -6.14 -3.75
C LEU A 274 -1.36 -5.07 -4.79
N ALA A 275 -0.87 -3.90 -4.40
CA ALA A 275 -0.49 -2.84 -5.35
C ALA A 275 0.78 -3.17 -6.17
N SER A 276 1.44 -4.31 -5.94
CA SER A 276 2.77 -4.59 -6.49
C SER A 276 2.81 -5.06 -7.94
N ASN A 277 1.68 -5.47 -8.54
CA ASN A 277 1.63 -6.01 -9.90
C ASN A 277 2.61 -7.19 -10.08
N SER A 278 2.63 -8.11 -9.12
CA SER A 278 3.65 -9.18 -9.02
C SER A 278 3.10 -10.47 -8.42
N ILE A 279 3.94 -11.51 -8.32
CA ILE A 279 3.58 -12.78 -7.65
C ILE A 279 3.04 -12.61 -6.21
N TRP A 280 3.40 -11.52 -5.51
CA TRP A 280 2.91 -11.25 -4.15
C TRP A 280 1.46 -10.77 -4.11
N GLU A 281 0.95 -10.19 -5.19
CA GLU A 281 -0.47 -9.89 -5.35
C GLU A 281 -1.25 -11.21 -5.45
N ALA A 282 -0.83 -12.11 -6.34
CA ALA A 282 -1.42 -13.43 -6.50
C ALA A 282 -1.33 -14.27 -5.20
N LEU A 283 -0.25 -14.15 -4.44
CA LEU A 283 -0.08 -14.83 -3.14
C LEU A 283 -1.08 -14.32 -2.08
N VAL A 284 -1.29 -13.00 -1.98
CA VAL A 284 -2.26 -12.44 -1.04
C VAL A 284 -3.70 -12.80 -1.44
N LEU A 285 -4.00 -12.85 -2.73
CA LEU A 285 -5.30 -13.29 -3.24
C LEU A 285 -5.55 -14.78 -2.98
N ASP A 286 -4.56 -15.66 -3.23
CA ASP A 286 -4.61 -17.09 -2.89
C ASP A 286 -4.79 -17.32 -1.38
N ALA A 287 -4.07 -16.59 -0.53
CA ALA A 287 -4.22 -16.68 0.92
C ALA A 287 -5.64 -16.28 1.37
N LYS A 288 -6.26 -15.29 0.72
CA LYS A 288 -7.66 -14.90 0.99
C LYS A 288 -8.66 -15.93 0.51
N ASP A 289 -8.54 -16.42 -0.72
CA ASP A 289 -9.40 -17.47 -1.29
C ASP A 289 -9.43 -18.70 -0.38
N ARG A 290 -8.24 -19.19 0.01
CA ARG A 290 -8.04 -20.34 0.90
C ARG A 290 -8.32 -20.05 2.39
N GLN A 291 -8.93 -18.91 2.75
CA GLN A 291 -9.26 -18.51 4.13
C GLN A 291 -8.06 -18.58 5.12
N CYS A 292 -6.86 -18.36 4.60
CA CYS A 292 -5.58 -18.40 5.32
C CYS A 292 -4.96 -17.00 5.46
N PHE A 293 -5.78 -15.95 5.33
CA PHE A 293 -5.41 -14.54 5.46
C PHE A 293 -6.04 -13.97 6.73
N PHE A 294 -5.22 -13.34 7.58
CA PHE A 294 -5.60 -12.83 8.89
C PHE A 294 -5.00 -11.44 9.12
N HIS A 295 -5.61 -10.56 9.91
CA HIS A 295 -4.96 -9.32 10.33
C HIS A 295 -4.22 -9.52 11.66
N ALA A 296 -3.03 -8.96 11.78
CA ALA A 296 -2.19 -9.08 12.98
C ALA A 296 -2.81 -8.43 14.23
N ASP A 297 -3.81 -7.56 14.06
CA ASP A 297 -4.50 -6.87 15.15
C ASP A 297 -5.81 -7.55 15.61
N ASP A 298 -6.27 -8.59 14.90
CA ASP A 298 -7.37 -9.44 15.37
C ASP A 298 -6.90 -10.41 16.47
N ASP A 299 -5.60 -10.76 16.50
CA ASP A 299 -4.98 -11.46 17.64
C ASP A 299 -4.61 -10.46 18.76
N THR A 300 -5.02 -10.77 19.98
CA THR A 300 -4.86 -9.88 21.15
C THR A 300 -3.39 -9.65 21.54
N ASP A 301 -2.52 -10.64 21.34
CA ASP A 301 -1.12 -10.58 21.72
C ASP A 301 -0.31 -9.75 20.71
N MET A 302 -0.47 -10.05 19.42
CA MET A 302 0.11 -9.29 18.31
C MET A 302 -0.41 -7.84 18.29
N ARG A 303 -1.71 -7.62 18.54
CA ARG A 303 -2.30 -6.29 18.76
C ARG A 303 -1.58 -5.49 19.85
N LYS A 304 -1.34 -6.12 21.00
CA LYS A 304 -0.60 -5.48 22.10
C LYS A 304 0.83 -5.13 21.67
N THR A 305 1.54 -6.05 21.03
CA THR A 305 2.90 -5.82 20.51
C THR A 305 2.96 -4.65 19.52
N ILE A 306 2.02 -4.55 18.58
CA ILE A 306 1.93 -3.42 17.62
C ILE A 306 1.77 -2.10 18.38
N LEU A 307 0.86 -2.06 19.37
CA LEU A 307 0.62 -0.87 20.18
C LEU A 307 1.81 -0.47 21.04
N ASP A 308 2.52 -1.42 21.64
CA ASP A 308 3.69 -1.13 22.47
C ASP A 308 4.86 -0.60 21.60
N VAL A 309 5.09 -1.15 20.41
CA VAL A 309 6.09 -0.60 19.45
C VAL A 309 5.73 0.80 18.97
N LYS A 310 4.46 1.08 18.60
CA LYS A 310 4.05 2.44 18.20
C LYS A 310 4.21 3.47 19.36
N LYS A 311 4.22 3.03 20.63
CA LYS A 311 4.57 3.87 21.80
C LYS A 311 6.08 4.06 21.99
N GLU A 312 6.90 3.08 21.61
CA GLU A 312 8.38 3.18 21.61
C GLU A 312 8.87 4.16 20.53
N LEU A 313 8.31 4.07 19.32
CA LEU A 313 8.72 4.87 18.15
C LEU A 313 8.08 6.28 18.10
N ASP A 314 7.23 6.61 19.08
CA ASP A 314 6.41 7.83 19.14
C ASP A 314 5.51 8.11 17.92
N GLN A 315 5.31 7.09 17.07
CA GLN A 315 4.44 7.05 15.88
C GLN A 315 2.95 6.97 16.28
N LEU A 316 2.54 7.85 17.19
CA LEU A 316 1.20 7.87 17.79
C LEU A 316 0.16 8.58 16.92
N ASP A 317 0.61 9.41 15.97
CA ASP A 317 -0.24 10.15 15.05
C ASP A 317 -1.03 9.23 14.10
N ASP A 318 -0.45 8.08 13.75
CA ASP A 318 -1.06 7.09 12.84
C ASP A 318 -2.32 6.47 13.43
N LEU A 319 -2.38 6.40 14.76
CA LEU A 319 -3.49 5.84 15.53
C LEU A 319 -4.75 6.73 15.44
N LEU A 320 -4.66 7.93 14.86
CA LEU A 320 -5.77 8.87 14.66
C LEU A 320 -6.59 8.61 13.38
N ASN A 321 -6.96 7.34 13.16
CA ASN A 321 -8.04 6.94 12.27
C ASN A 321 -9.14 6.20 13.05
N GLY A 322 -10.40 6.37 12.64
CA GLY A 322 -11.54 5.71 13.30
C GLY A 322 -11.49 4.18 13.20
N ASP A 323 -10.92 3.67 12.10
CA ASP A 323 -10.78 2.23 11.83
C ASP A 323 -9.45 1.66 12.38
N ASN A 324 -8.69 2.42 13.18
CA ASN A 324 -7.41 1.98 13.72
C ASN A 324 -7.61 1.08 14.96
N ILE A 325 -6.58 0.31 15.31
CA ILE A 325 -6.50 -0.69 16.38
C ILE A 325 -6.99 -0.23 17.77
N LEU A 326 -6.96 1.08 18.05
CA LEU A 326 -7.47 1.67 19.29
C LEU A 326 -9.00 1.90 19.28
N PHE A 327 -9.59 2.08 18.10
CA PHE A 327 -10.95 2.61 17.90
C PHE A 327 -11.90 1.63 17.18
N LYS A 328 -11.37 0.67 16.38
CA LYS A 328 -12.09 -0.39 15.66
C LYS A 328 -13.11 -1.17 16.52
N GLU A 329 -12.78 -1.45 17.77
CA GLU A 329 -13.61 -2.21 18.73
C GLU A 329 -14.35 -1.33 19.75
N GLN A 330 -14.27 0.00 19.65
CA GLN A 330 -14.84 0.89 20.66
C GLN A 330 -16.34 1.10 20.46
N ARG A 331 -17.06 1.30 21.58
CA ARG A 331 -18.51 1.52 21.59
C ARG A 331 -18.92 2.73 20.74
N TRP A 332 -18.13 3.80 20.74
CA TRP A 332 -18.29 4.95 19.86
C TRP A 332 -17.31 4.89 18.69
N LYS A 333 -17.83 4.96 17.47
CA LYS A 333 -17.03 5.29 16.27
C LYS A 333 -16.48 6.71 16.42
N VAL A 334 -15.16 6.88 16.30
CA VAL A 334 -14.48 8.16 16.50
C VAL A 334 -14.06 8.77 15.16
N VAL A 335 -14.35 10.05 14.95
CA VAL A 335 -14.03 10.80 13.72
C VAL A 335 -13.13 11.98 14.05
N PHE A 336 -11.88 11.94 13.59
CA PHE A 336 -10.89 13.01 13.82
C PHE A 336 -10.90 14.05 12.70
N SER A 337 -10.95 15.33 13.07
CA SER A 337 -10.75 16.44 12.14
C SER A 337 -9.26 16.63 11.80
N ASP A 338 -8.99 17.23 10.64
CA ASP A 338 -7.63 17.55 10.22
C ASP A 338 -6.99 18.68 11.05
N ASN A 339 -7.76 19.46 11.80
CA ASN A 339 -7.18 20.40 12.75
C ASN A 339 -6.69 19.65 13.99
N PHE A 340 -7.51 18.78 14.59
CA PHE A 340 -7.06 17.90 15.68
C PHE A 340 -5.79 17.12 15.31
N ARG A 341 -5.73 16.53 14.11
CA ARG A 341 -4.52 15.83 13.64
C ARG A 341 -3.28 16.73 13.59
N LYS A 342 -3.41 17.99 13.16
CA LYS A 342 -2.29 18.97 13.15
C LYS A 342 -1.91 19.38 14.57
N SER A 343 -2.89 19.63 15.44
CA SER A 343 -2.68 20.07 16.83
C SER A 343 -2.07 18.97 17.70
N PHE A 344 -2.45 17.71 17.49
CA PHE A 344 -1.85 16.54 18.14
C PHE A 344 -0.41 16.27 17.65
N ARG A 345 -0.15 16.37 16.35
CA ARG A 345 1.22 16.30 15.78
C ARG A 345 2.16 17.32 16.40
N LYS A 346 1.69 18.55 16.60
CA LYS A 346 2.43 19.67 17.21
C LYS A 346 2.78 19.49 18.71
N LEU A 347 2.25 18.48 19.41
CA LEU A 347 2.57 18.25 20.82
C LEU A 347 4.02 17.75 20.96
N ALA A 348 4.91 18.56 21.53
CA ALA A 348 6.32 18.17 21.70
C ALA A 348 6.52 17.00 22.70
N SER A 349 5.56 16.77 23.60
CA SER A 349 5.65 15.74 24.65
C SER A 349 4.97 14.43 24.24
N SER A 350 5.76 13.37 24.07
CA SER A 350 5.27 12.00 23.88
C SER A 350 4.32 11.56 25.02
N CYS A 351 4.62 11.96 26.26
CA CYS A 351 3.75 11.70 27.41
C CYS A 351 2.38 12.38 27.27
N LEU A 352 2.34 13.60 26.74
CA LEU A 352 1.10 14.33 26.46
C LEU A 352 0.30 13.68 25.31
N ARG A 353 0.96 13.26 24.22
CA ARG A 353 0.31 12.45 23.15
C ARG A 353 -0.30 11.16 23.72
N LYS A 354 0.43 10.43 24.55
CA LYS A 354 -0.03 9.20 25.24
C LYS A 354 -1.22 9.46 26.16
N TYR A 355 -1.22 10.58 26.90
CA TYR A 355 -2.35 10.99 27.74
C TYR A 355 -3.59 11.33 26.90
N VAL A 356 -3.44 12.11 25.83
CA VAL A 356 -4.56 12.47 24.93
C VAL A 356 -5.17 11.24 24.26
N LEU A 357 -4.36 10.30 23.76
CA LEU A 357 -4.88 9.01 23.25
C LEU A 357 -5.61 8.20 24.33
N THR A 358 -5.08 8.17 25.56
CA THR A 358 -5.74 7.47 26.68
C THR A 358 -7.09 8.10 27.04
N LEU A 359 -7.20 9.44 27.00
CA LEU A 359 -8.46 10.15 27.15
C LEU A 359 -9.42 9.83 26.00
N LEU A 360 -8.95 9.88 24.75
CA LEU A 360 -9.77 9.55 23.57
C LEU A 360 -10.32 8.12 23.61
N VAL A 361 -9.52 7.12 24.01
CA VAL A 361 -9.97 5.73 24.14
C VAL A 361 -11.01 5.59 25.26
N LYS A 362 -10.86 6.28 26.38
CA LYS A 362 -11.92 6.33 27.43
C LYS A 362 -13.21 6.97 26.92
N LEU A 363 -13.11 8.05 26.13
CA LEU A 363 -14.30 8.66 25.51
C LEU A 363 -14.93 7.73 24.46
N ALA A 364 -14.12 6.97 23.72
CA ALA A 364 -14.57 5.99 22.74
C ALA A 364 -15.28 4.78 23.39
N SER A 365 -14.82 4.33 24.57
CA SER A 365 -15.48 3.26 25.34
C SER A 365 -16.78 3.68 26.05
N GLY A 366 -17.20 4.95 25.89
CA GLY A 366 -18.43 5.48 26.48
C GLY A 366 -18.27 6.08 27.88
N TRP A 367 -17.08 6.02 28.48
CA TRP A 367 -16.82 6.66 29.78
C TRP A 367 -16.94 8.19 29.67
N ARG A 368 -17.50 8.82 30.71
CA ARG A 368 -17.61 10.29 30.84
C ARG A 368 -17.17 10.71 32.25
N PRO A 369 -16.58 11.92 32.42
CA PRO A 369 -16.24 12.43 33.75
C PRO A 369 -17.50 12.59 34.61
N LYS A 370 -17.53 11.95 35.79
CA LYS A 370 -18.57 12.20 36.79
C LYS A 370 -18.30 13.56 37.45
N ARG A 371 -19.34 14.40 37.59
CA ARG A 371 -19.23 15.75 38.18
C ARG A 371 -18.98 15.69 39.70
N ARG A 372 -17.72 15.47 40.12
CA ARG A 372 -17.21 15.72 41.49
C ARG A 372 -15.68 15.82 41.50
N ASN A 373 -15.18 17.00 41.88
CA ASN A 373 -13.87 17.28 42.49
C ASN A 373 -12.58 16.91 41.71
N VAL A 374 -12.57 17.05 40.39
CA VAL A 374 -11.35 17.35 39.61
C VAL A 374 -11.69 18.44 38.59
N GLU A 375 -10.79 19.39 38.34
CA GLU A 375 -10.99 20.50 37.39
C GLU A 375 -11.14 20.02 35.92
N LEU A 376 -12.34 19.59 35.55
CA LEU A 376 -12.68 19.13 34.20
C LEU A 376 -13.99 19.79 33.77
N VAL A 377 -13.93 21.11 33.62
CA VAL A 377 -15.09 21.95 33.33
C VAL A 377 -15.58 21.74 31.90
N CYS A 378 -16.58 20.89 31.77
CA CYS A 378 -17.37 20.78 30.54
C CYS A 378 -18.40 21.92 30.49
N GLU A 379 -17.94 23.12 30.15
CA GLU A 379 -18.80 24.20 29.67
C GLU A 379 -19.33 23.84 28.30
N SER A 380 -20.64 23.78 28.18
CA SER A 380 -21.33 23.56 26.91
C SER A 380 -21.93 24.89 26.46
N SER A 381 -21.27 25.61 25.55
CA SER A 381 -21.84 26.81 24.90
C SER A 381 -23.13 26.45 24.15
N SER A 382 -23.14 25.27 23.52
CA SER A 382 -24.34 24.53 23.14
C SER A 382 -24.21 23.07 23.59
N GLN A 383 -25.32 22.43 23.97
CA GLN A 383 -25.34 21.10 24.62
C GLN A 383 -24.80 19.92 23.77
N VAL A 384 -24.43 20.17 22.51
CA VAL A 384 -23.84 19.17 21.61
C VAL A 384 -22.31 19.15 21.70
N VAL A 385 -21.69 20.28 22.07
CA VAL A 385 -20.23 20.39 22.23
C VAL A 385 -19.83 19.94 23.63
N LYS A 386 -18.82 19.06 23.70
CA LYS A 386 -18.21 18.54 24.92
C LYS A 386 -16.73 18.90 24.89
N GLN A 387 -16.25 19.57 25.94
CA GLN A 387 -14.83 19.93 26.10
C GLN A 387 -14.21 19.15 27.26
N PHE A 388 -12.99 18.66 27.06
CA PHE A 388 -12.25 17.85 28.04
C PHE A 388 -10.84 18.40 28.25
N LYS A 389 -10.58 18.94 29.44
CA LYS A 389 -9.26 19.42 29.89
C LYS A 389 -8.22 18.29 29.81
N VAL A 390 -7.02 18.68 29.42
CA VAL A 390 -5.80 17.87 29.30
C VAL A 390 -4.75 18.49 30.24
N VAL A 391 -3.69 17.74 30.53
CA VAL A 391 -2.47 18.30 31.13
C VAL A 391 -1.96 19.49 30.29
N GLU A 392 -1.22 20.41 30.91
CA GLU A 392 -0.67 21.63 30.26
C GLU A 392 -1.74 22.62 29.75
N GLY A 393 -2.93 22.66 30.36
CA GLY A 393 -3.95 23.70 30.11
C GLY A 393 -4.66 23.61 28.75
N ARG A 394 -4.45 22.50 28.02
CA ARG A 394 -5.09 22.24 26.72
C ARG A 394 -6.46 21.56 26.90
N TYR A 395 -7.30 21.59 25.87
CA TYR A 395 -8.64 21.02 25.86
C TYR A 395 -8.89 20.28 24.55
N VAL A 396 -9.36 19.03 24.64
CA VAL A 396 -9.95 18.31 23.50
C VAL A 396 -11.38 18.82 23.34
N VAL A 397 -11.70 19.40 22.18
CA VAL A 397 -13.06 19.83 21.82
C VAL A 397 -13.67 18.77 20.90
N CYS A 398 -14.87 18.29 21.23
CA CYS A 398 -15.57 17.28 20.45
C CYS A 398 -17.09 17.48 20.45
N THR A 399 -17.79 16.85 19.51
CA THR A 399 -19.26 16.82 19.43
C THR A 399 -19.77 15.39 19.24
N VAL A 400 -21.04 15.17 19.57
CA VAL A 400 -21.80 14.05 18.98
C VAL A 400 -22.37 14.54 17.66
N GLU A 401 -22.15 13.79 16.58
CA GLU A 401 -22.85 13.97 15.30
C GLU A 401 -23.50 12.64 14.90
N ILE A 402 -24.43 12.64 13.93
CA ILE A 402 -24.95 11.42 13.31
C ILE A 402 -24.30 11.20 11.94
N GLN A 403 -23.82 9.98 11.69
CA GLN A 403 -23.36 9.54 10.37
C GLN A 403 -24.40 8.60 9.75
N LYS A 404 -24.67 8.76 8.45
CA LYS A 404 -25.49 7.81 7.67
C LYS A 404 -24.58 6.81 6.97
N GLU A 405 -24.85 5.53 7.20
CA GLU A 405 -24.36 4.40 6.41
C GLU A 405 -25.58 3.60 5.93
N PHE A 406 -25.75 2.34 6.35
CA PHE A 406 -27.01 1.60 6.21
C PHE A 406 -28.10 2.08 7.18
N PHE A 407 -27.68 2.65 8.31
CA PHE A 407 -28.51 3.27 9.34
C PHE A 407 -27.95 4.66 9.66
N TYR A 408 -28.71 5.48 10.39
CA TYR A 408 -28.11 6.62 11.10
C TYR A 408 -27.55 6.11 12.43
N THR A 409 -26.31 6.47 12.77
CA THR A 409 -25.64 6.10 14.02
C THR A 409 -24.88 7.32 14.58
N GLN A 410 -24.92 7.50 15.90
CA GLN A 410 -24.14 8.55 16.57
C GLN A 410 -22.63 8.25 16.54
N VAL A 411 -21.82 9.26 16.23
CA VAL A 411 -20.36 9.21 16.18
C VAL A 411 -19.76 10.30 17.07
N LEU A 412 -18.58 10.02 17.66
CA LEU A 412 -17.84 10.98 18.45
C LEU A 412 -16.85 11.73 17.56
N LYS A 413 -17.16 12.98 17.23
CA LYS A 413 -16.34 13.82 16.35
C LYS A 413 -15.38 14.69 17.15
N VAL A 414 -14.09 14.45 17.00
CA VAL A 414 -13.01 15.17 17.68
C VAL A 414 -12.54 16.30 16.78
N TRP A 415 -12.82 17.53 17.19
CA TRP A 415 -12.63 18.72 16.36
C TRP A 415 -11.22 19.29 16.45
N ASP A 416 -10.71 19.54 17.66
CA ASP A 416 -9.40 20.15 17.85
C ASP A 416 -8.83 19.94 19.27
N LEU A 417 -7.55 20.27 19.46
CA LEU A 417 -6.83 20.25 20.73
C LEU A 417 -6.16 21.61 20.96
N LEU A 418 -6.83 22.47 21.73
CA LEU A 418 -6.53 23.90 21.83
C LEU A 418 -6.11 24.30 23.25
N PRO A 419 -5.28 25.34 23.43
CA PRO A 419 -5.11 26.00 24.73
C PRO A 419 -6.39 26.78 25.10
N LEU A 420 -6.63 27.01 26.40
CA LEU A 420 -7.87 27.57 26.94
C LEU A 420 -8.33 28.87 26.24
N GLU A 421 -7.37 29.73 25.92
CA GLU A 421 -7.56 31.05 25.31
C GLU A 421 -8.17 30.95 23.91
N GLU A 422 -7.85 29.88 23.17
CA GLU A 422 -8.38 29.62 21.83
C GLU A 422 -9.75 28.91 21.86
N VAL A 423 -10.07 28.17 22.93
CA VAL A 423 -11.33 27.39 23.05
C VAL A 423 -12.56 28.28 22.87
N ALA A 424 -12.64 29.42 23.56
CA ALA A 424 -13.78 30.33 23.45
C ALA A 424 -13.92 30.95 22.04
N GLY A 425 -12.81 31.13 21.31
CA GLY A 425 -12.83 31.50 19.88
C GLY A 425 -13.38 30.38 19.00
N PHE A 426 -12.97 29.14 19.28
CA PHE A 426 -13.37 27.95 18.52
C PHE A 426 -14.84 27.54 18.75
N LEU A 427 -15.32 27.59 20.00
CA LEU A 427 -16.73 27.34 20.34
C LEU A 427 -17.67 28.27 19.57
N ARG A 428 -17.39 29.58 19.54
CA ARG A 428 -18.17 30.55 18.74
C ARG A 428 -18.18 30.26 17.24
N ARG A 429 -17.16 29.58 16.71
CA ARG A 429 -17.14 29.09 15.31
C ARG A 429 -17.98 27.83 15.15
N LEU A 430 -17.92 26.87 16.09
CA LEU A 430 -18.80 25.70 16.07
C LEU A 430 -20.28 26.09 16.21
N ASP A 431 -20.63 27.00 17.12
CA ASP A 431 -22.02 27.42 17.32
C ASP A 431 -22.61 28.08 16.06
N ARG A 432 -21.81 28.82 15.27
CA ARG A 432 -22.21 29.30 13.94
C ARG A 432 -22.48 28.18 12.93
N ILE A 433 -21.75 27.06 12.98
CA ILE A 433 -22.02 25.87 12.15
C ILE A 433 -23.34 25.23 12.57
N TYR A 434 -23.54 25.02 13.88
CA TYR A 434 -24.73 24.35 14.40
C TYR A 434 -26.00 25.19 14.20
N LEU A 435 -25.91 26.52 14.10
CA LEU A 435 -27.04 27.37 13.65
C LEU A 435 -27.51 27.06 12.22
N MET A 436 -26.64 26.55 11.34
CA MET A 436 -26.99 26.13 9.98
C MET A 436 -27.61 24.73 9.92
N TYR A 437 -27.47 23.91 10.97
CA TYR A 437 -28.01 22.55 11.00
C TYR A 437 -29.52 22.54 11.34
N THR A 438 -30.29 21.57 10.85
CA THR A 438 -31.71 21.44 11.18
C THR A 438 -31.92 21.06 12.64
N ASP A 439 -33.06 21.48 13.20
CA ASP A 439 -33.40 21.17 14.59
C ASP A 439 -33.66 19.67 14.79
N GLU A 440 -34.07 18.95 13.73
CA GLU A 440 -34.14 17.49 13.65
C GLU A 440 -32.76 16.83 13.82
N PHE A 441 -31.78 17.22 12.99
CA PHE A 441 -30.40 16.72 13.08
C PHE A 441 -29.80 17.02 14.45
N ILE A 442 -30.00 18.24 14.96
CA ILE A 442 -29.52 18.66 16.29
C ILE A 442 -30.19 17.84 17.41
N SER A 443 -31.48 17.50 17.29
CA SER A 443 -32.18 16.67 18.26
C SER A 443 -31.57 15.27 18.36
N LEU A 444 -31.35 14.60 17.22
CA LEU A 444 -30.72 13.27 17.16
C LEU A 444 -29.28 13.28 17.70
N CYS A 445 -28.53 14.37 17.50
CA CYS A 445 -27.21 14.57 18.09
C CYS A 445 -27.24 14.86 19.62
N LYS A 446 -28.39 15.27 20.18
CA LYS A 446 -28.59 15.51 21.63
C LYS A 446 -29.10 14.30 22.39
N GLU A 447 -29.69 13.31 21.72
CA GLU A 447 -30.18 12.08 22.37
C GLU A 447 -29.03 11.38 23.11
N LYS A 448 -29.29 10.95 24.36
CA LYS A 448 -28.32 10.23 25.20
C LYS A 448 -28.92 8.89 25.61
N TYR A 449 -28.13 7.84 25.44
CA TYR A 449 -28.46 6.51 25.90
C TYR A 449 -27.33 6.00 26.80
N PHE A 450 -27.67 5.16 27.79
CA PHE A 450 -26.74 4.71 28.82
C PHE A 450 -26.86 3.20 29.05
N GLU A 451 -25.73 2.51 29.05
CA GLU A 451 -25.61 1.13 29.50
C GLU A 451 -24.87 1.14 30.85
N GLY A 452 -25.65 1.14 31.95
CA GLY A 452 -25.13 1.37 33.28
C GLY A 452 -24.49 2.76 33.40
N ASP A 453 -23.18 2.79 33.69
CA ASP A 453 -22.39 4.00 33.90
C ASP A 453 -21.84 4.63 32.59
N LEU A 454 -22.04 4.01 31.43
CA LEU A 454 -21.43 4.39 30.15
C LEU A 454 -22.44 5.05 29.20
N GLU A 455 -22.10 6.22 28.65
CA GLU A 455 -22.87 6.85 27.55
C GLU A 455 -22.57 6.06 26.27
N VAL A 456 -23.59 5.61 25.53
CA VAL A 456 -23.46 4.75 24.34
C VAL A 456 -24.18 5.36 23.14
N PRO A 457 -23.68 5.16 21.90
CA PRO A 457 -24.28 5.78 20.73
C PRO A 457 -25.60 5.09 20.35
N LYS A 458 -26.59 5.90 19.99
CA LYS A 458 -27.85 5.40 19.43
C LYS A 458 -27.74 5.19 17.91
N SER A 459 -28.53 4.24 17.40
CA SER A 459 -28.74 4.01 15.97
C SER A 459 -30.24 3.96 15.65
N TRP A 460 -30.63 4.42 14.46
CA TRP A 460 -32.03 4.51 14.02
C TRP A 460 -32.21 3.83 12.65
N LYS A 461 -33.27 3.01 12.52
CA LYS A 461 -33.68 2.42 11.23
C LYS A 461 -34.44 3.46 10.40
N VAL A 462 -34.23 3.43 9.08
CA VAL A 462 -34.68 4.49 8.17
C VAL A 462 -36.16 4.35 7.81
N HIS A 463 -36.91 5.43 7.99
CA HIS A 463 -38.20 5.67 7.29
C HIS A 463 -38.20 6.97 6.47
N ARG A 464 -37.28 7.91 6.76
CA ARG A 464 -37.00 9.14 5.98
C ARG A 464 -35.53 9.51 6.12
N ASP A 465 -35.01 10.32 5.20
CA ASP A 465 -33.66 10.89 5.27
C ASP A 465 -33.68 12.19 6.08
N VAL A 466 -32.84 12.25 7.12
CA VAL A 466 -32.63 13.44 7.96
C VAL A 466 -31.85 14.47 7.16
N VAL A 467 -32.46 15.63 6.92
CA VAL A 467 -31.82 16.75 6.23
C VAL A 467 -30.89 17.46 7.22
N GLN A 468 -29.58 17.51 6.95
CA GLN A 468 -28.63 18.10 7.89
C GLN A 468 -28.74 19.63 8.00
N TYR A 469 -29.03 20.36 6.91
CA TYR A 469 -28.94 21.83 6.84
C TYR A 469 -30.31 22.51 6.68
N LYS A 470 -30.51 23.67 7.33
CA LYS A 470 -31.70 24.52 7.11
C LYS A 470 -31.66 25.11 5.70
N LYS A 471 -32.82 25.14 5.02
CA LYS A 471 -32.92 25.66 3.64
C LYS A 471 -32.85 27.19 3.58
N ASP A 472 -33.43 27.87 4.55
CA ASP A 472 -33.67 29.32 4.52
C ASP A 472 -32.51 30.12 5.14
N VAL A 473 -31.38 30.19 4.43
CA VAL A 473 -30.23 31.06 4.79
C VAL A 473 -30.09 32.26 3.83
N GLU A 474 -30.50 32.12 2.57
CA GLU A 474 -30.35 33.19 1.56
C GLU A 474 -31.22 34.43 1.83
N SER A 475 -32.41 34.27 2.42
CA SER A 475 -33.38 35.36 2.60
C SER A 475 -33.04 36.35 3.71
N LYS A 476 -32.21 35.98 4.70
CA LYS A 476 -31.89 36.82 5.87
C LYS A 476 -30.62 37.66 5.75
N LEU A 477 -29.85 37.51 4.67
CA LEU A 477 -28.64 38.31 4.42
C LEU A 477 -28.91 39.61 3.62
N ASN A 478 -30.11 39.77 3.06
CA ASN A 478 -30.43 40.83 2.09
C ASN A 478 -31.22 42.02 2.70
N HIS A 479 -31.45 42.07 4.02
CA HIS A 479 -32.37 43.04 4.64
C HIS A 479 -31.73 44.08 5.59
N ASP A 480 -30.46 43.94 5.98
CA ASP A 480 -29.77 44.86 6.92
C ASP A 480 -28.95 45.97 6.20
N SER A 481 -29.12 46.16 4.88
CA SER A 481 -28.25 47.02 4.06
C SER A 481 -28.88 48.35 3.60
N THR A 482 -29.64 49.04 4.47
CA THR A 482 -30.23 50.36 4.16
C THR A 482 -30.17 51.36 5.33
N SER A 483 -28.97 51.81 5.71
CA SER A 483 -28.78 53.09 6.39
C SER A 483 -27.36 53.64 6.19
N THR A 484 -27.26 54.81 5.55
CA THR A 484 -26.14 55.80 5.57
C THR A 484 -24.69 55.31 5.39
N LEU A 485 -24.00 55.87 4.39
CA LEU A 485 -22.54 55.76 4.26
C LEU A 485 -21.82 56.46 5.42
N ASP A 486 -20.68 55.92 5.85
CA ASP A 486 -19.44 56.71 5.87
C ASP A 486 -18.21 55.81 5.62
N ASN A 487 -17.02 56.43 5.51
CA ASN A 487 -15.88 55.89 4.76
C ASN A 487 -14.84 55.07 5.58
N ASN A 488 -13.98 54.35 4.86
CA ASN A 488 -12.75 53.64 5.27
C ASN A 488 -12.86 52.34 6.13
N GLY A 489 -12.32 51.24 5.59
CA GLY A 489 -11.46 50.33 6.37
C GLY A 489 -11.85 48.84 6.47
N TYR A 490 -11.00 47.96 5.91
CA TYR A 490 -10.68 46.62 6.45
C TYR A 490 -11.82 45.58 6.72
N VAL A 491 -12.85 45.46 5.87
CA VAL A 491 -13.86 44.38 6.02
C VAL A 491 -14.03 43.51 4.75
N GLU A 492 -13.04 42.64 4.46
CA GLU A 492 -13.29 41.52 3.50
C GLU A 492 -12.47 40.23 3.75
N ASN A 493 -11.22 40.33 4.25
CA ASN A 493 -10.35 39.16 4.44
C ASN A 493 -10.74 38.21 5.60
N SER A 494 -11.66 38.60 6.49
CA SER A 494 -12.03 37.78 7.66
C SER A 494 -12.88 36.55 7.29
N ARG A 495 -13.85 36.68 6.38
CA ARG A 495 -14.91 35.67 6.18
C ARG A 495 -14.42 34.34 5.55
N VAL A 496 -13.32 34.35 4.80
CA VAL A 496 -12.83 33.15 4.07
C VAL A 496 -11.97 32.23 4.95
N SER A 497 -11.32 32.76 6.00
CA SER A 497 -10.53 31.97 6.95
C SER A 497 -11.36 31.36 8.09
N GLU A 498 -12.66 31.71 8.19
CA GLU A 498 -13.57 31.24 9.25
C GLU A 498 -14.37 29.99 8.89
N SER A 499 -14.42 29.56 7.62
CA SER A 499 -15.25 28.41 7.24
C SER A 499 -14.62 27.07 7.62
N LEU A 500 -15.19 26.45 8.65
CA LEU A 500 -15.01 25.02 8.97
C LEU A 500 -15.89 24.10 8.10
N LEU A 501 -16.75 24.67 7.24
CA LEU A 501 -17.61 23.95 6.28
C LEU A 501 -17.15 24.19 4.84
N LEU A 502 -16.33 23.31 4.29
CA LEU A 502 -15.98 23.31 2.87
C LEU A 502 -16.97 22.43 2.08
N MET A 503 -18.02 23.03 1.48
CA MET A 503 -18.42 22.90 0.06
C MET A 503 -19.92 23.17 -0.23
N LYS A 504 -20.18 23.79 -1.42
CA LYS A 504 -21.45 23.91 -2.18
C LYS A 504 -22.53 24.85 -1.56
N PHE A 505 -23.36 25.57 -2.32
CA PHE A 505 -23.61 25.67 -3.78
C PHE A 505 -23.66 27.14 -4.27
N TYR A 506 -23.65 27.36 -5.59
CA TYR A 506 -24.24 28.53 -6.28
C TYR A 506 -24.59 28.15 -7.74
N SER A 507 -25.47 28.91 -8.40
CA SER A 507 -25.80 28.77 -9.84
C SER A 507 -25.57 30.09 -10.59
N LEU A 508 -25.21 30.01 -11.88
CA LEU A 508 -24.98 31.16 -12.76
C LEU A 508 -25.43 30.82 -14.20
N SER A 509 -25.90 31.83 -14.94
CA SER A 509 -26.48 31.67 -16.28
C SER A 509 -25.44 31.70 -17.42
N SER A 510 -25.82 31.21 -18.60
CA SER A 510 -24.92 30.96 -19.73
C SER A 510 -24.30 32.22 -20.34
N GLY A 511 -24.99 33.37 -20.32
CA GLY A 511 -24.55 34.59 -21.02
C GLY A 511 -23.20 35.16 -20.54
N VAL A 512 -22.86 34.98 -19.26
CA VAL A 512 -21.61 35.48 -18.67
C VAL A 512 -20.38 34.70 -19.16
N VAL A 513 -20.58 33.48 -19.67
CA VAL A 513 -19.50 32.52 -20.00
C VAL A 513 -18.83 32.84 -21.34
N THR A 514 -19.49 33.58 -22.22
CA THR A 514 -19.14 33.71 -23.64
C THR A 514 -18.12 34.81 -23.94
N HIS A 515 -18.08 35.88 -23.14
CA HIS A 515 -17.47 37.17 -23.54
C HIS A 515 -15.95 37.31 -23.32
N LEU A 516 -15.28 36.35 -22.68
CA LEU A 516 -14.13 36.69 -21.81
C LEU A 516 -12.76 36.09 -22.21
N LEU A 517 -12.71 35.25 -23.25
CA LEU A 517 -11.63 34.25 -23.42
C LEU A 517 -10.97 34.26 -24.82
N SER A 518 -10.91 35.40 -25.49
CA SER A 518 -10.48 35.46 -26.90
C SER A 518 -9.78 36.78 -27.28
N ASP A 519 -8.49 36.68 -27.63
CA ASP A 519 -7.83 37.53 -28.64
C ASP A 519 -6.84 36.67 -29.48
N HIS A 520 -6.17 37.23 -30.49
CA HIS A 520 -6.20 36.66 -31.84
C HIS A 520 -4.85 36.27 -32.48
N HIS A 521 -3.74 36.94 -32.18
CA HIS A 521 -2.58 37.04 -33.10
C HIS A 521 -1.37 36.10 -32.88
N GLY A 522 -1.58 34.83 -32.53
CA GLY A 522 -0.60 33.76 -32.81
C GLY A 522 0.84 33.79 -32.23
N GLU A 523 1.26 34.81 -31.45
CA GLU A 523 2.59 34.89 -30.78
C GLU A 523 2.58 34.43 -29.31
N GLU A 524 3.45 33.46 -28.96
CA GLU A 524 3.23 32.55 -27.82
C GLU A 524 3.04 33.32 -26.50
N VAL A 525 1.97 32.99 -25.75
CA VAL A 525 1.70 33.63 -24.44
C VAL A 525 2.73 33.14 -23.43
N ASP A 526 3.89 33.79 -23.42
CA ASP A 526 4.97 33.57 -22.47
C ASP A 526 4.42 33.62 -21.04
N ILE A 527 4.64 32.54 -20.29
CA ILE A 527 4.01 32.31 -18.99
C ILE A 527 5.04 32.70 -17.92
N PRO A 528 4.89 33.86 -17.24
CA PRO A 528 6.01 34.56 -16.61
C PRO A 528 6.39 34.02 -15.22
N PHE A 529 6.47 32.69 -15.05
CA PHE A 529 6.84 32.05 -13.79
C PHE A 529 7.47 30.66 -13.99
N GLU A 530 8.60 30.42 -13.32
CA GLU A 530 9.26 29.10 -13.28
C GLU A 530 8.42 28.05 -12.52
N VAL A 531 8.55 26.78 -12.94
CA VAL A 531 7.95 25.61 -12.28
C VAL A 531 9.00 24.61 -11.82
N THR A 532 8.82 24.07 -10.60
CA THR A 532 9.80 23.19 -9.93
C THR A 532 9.95 21.84 -10.62
N ASN A 533 11.01 21.09 -10.29
CA ASN A 533 11.24 19.75 -10.87
C ASN A 533 10.12 18.75 -10.52
N GLU A 534 9.65 18.75 -9.27
CA GLU A 534 8.53 17.93 -8.81
C GLU A 534 7.23 18.26 -9.58
N GLU A 535 6.99 19.56 -9.76
CA GLU A 535 5.85 20.08 -10.53
C GLU A 535 5.96 19.69 -12.02
N ARG A 536 7.19 19.67 -12.58
CA ARG A 536 7.52 19.23 -13.95
C ARG A 536 7.36 17.72 -14.17
N GLU A 537 7.65 16.89 -13.18
CA GLU A 537 7.39 15.45 -13.24
C GLU A 537 5.89 15.13 -13.23
N VAL A 538 5.12 15.82 -12.38
CA VAL A 538 3.66 15.60 -12.29
C VAL A 538 2.94 16.03 -13.58
N ILE A 539 3.41 17.06 -14.29
CA ILE A 539 2.96 17.39 -15.66
C ILE A 539 3.12 16.17 -16.57
N ARG A 540 4.35 15.64 -16.65
CA ARG A 540 4.73 14.56 -17.59
C ARG A 540 4.16 13.18 -17.24
N PHE A 541 3.67 12.96 -16.03
CA PHE A 541 3.18 11.66 -15.57
C PHE A 541 1.97 11.15 -16.39
N SER A 542 2.08 9.95 -16.97
CA SER A 542 1.23 9.53 -18.10
C SER A 542 -0.23 9.21 -17.77
N LYS A 543 -0.52 8.73 -16.56
CA LYS A 543 -1.88 8.42 -16.06
C LYS A 543 -2.58 9.67 -15.51
N SER A 544 -3.91 9.62 -15.39
CA SER A 544 -4.73 10.66 -14.74
C SER A 544 -4.22 10.97 -13.34
N SER A 545 -4.16 12.25 -12.97
CA SER A 545 -3.68 12.72 -11.66
C SER A 545 -4.53 13.88 -11.19
N PHE A 546 -5.03 13.82 -9.96
CA PHE A 546 -5.80 14.90 -9.34
C PHE A 546 -4.91 15.60 -8.32
N ILE A 547 -4.73 16.91 -8.46
CA ILE A 547 -4.04 17.76 -7.48
C ILE A 547 -5.05 18.77 -6.97
N LEU A 548 -5.23 18.85 -5.65
CA LEU A 548 -6.16 19.80 -5.04
C LEU A 548 -5.39 21.05 -4.57
N GLY A 549 -5.45 22.12 -5.36
CA GLY A 549 -4.70 23.35 -5.12
C GLY A 549 -5.55 24.51 -4.59
N ARG A 550 -4.95 25.38 -3.77
CA ARG A 550 -5.47 26.73 -3.51
C ARG A 550 -5.02 27.69 -4.62
N SER A 551 -5.86 28.69 -4.90
CA SER A 551 -5.58 29.79 -5.84
C SER A 551 -4.25 30.45 -5.53
N GLY A 552 -3.42 30.70 -6.55
CA GLY A 552 -2.10 31.33 -6.39
C GLY A 552 -0.95 30.38 -6.02
N THR A 553 -1.05 29.07 -6.32
CA THR A 553 0.06 28.12 -6.14
C THR A 553 0.39 27.41 -7.47
N GLY A 554 1.68 27.12 -7.72
CA GLY A 554 2.21 26.52 -8.97
C GLY A 554 1.56 25.20 -9.39
N LYS A 555 0.92 24.52 -8.43
CA LYS A 555 0.05 23.35 -8.60
C LYS A 555 -1.11 23.59 -9.57
N THR A 556 -1.51 24.84 -9.77
CA THR A 556 -2.47 25.24 -10.80
C THR A 556 -1.83 25.21 -12.19
N THR A 557 -0.62 25.77 -12.32
CA THR A 557 0.20 25.76 -13.54
C THR A 557 0.48 24.32 -13.98
N VAL A 558 0.82 23.43 -13.04
CA VAL A 558 0.98 21.98 -13.27
C VAL A 558 -0.24 21.34 -13.93
N LEU A 559 -1.43 21.53 -13.37
CA LEU A 559 -2.65 20.94 -13.91
C LEU A 559 -2.98 21.50 -15.30
N THR A 560 -2.80 22.81 -15.48
CA THR A 560 -3.06 23.51 -16.75
C THR A 560 -2.13 23.00 -17.85
N MET A 561 -0.82 22.96 -17.56
CA MET A 561 0.19 22.47 -18.49
C MET A 561 0.05 20.98 -18.80
N LYS A 562 -0.46 20.18 -17.85
CA LYS A 562 -0.77 18.75 -18.06
C LYS A 562 -1.95 18.53 -19.01
N LEU A 563 -3.01 19.32 -18.87
CA LEU A 563 -4.16 19.30 -19.79
C LEU A 563 -3.72 19.69 -21.20
N PHE A 564 -2.91 20.75 -21.33
CA PHE A 564 -2.37 21.19 -22.62
C PHE A 564 -1.43 20.13 -23.25
N GLN A 565 -0.55 19.49 -22.48
CA GLN A 565 0.30 18.40 -22.99
C GLN A 565 -0.53 17.20 -23.49
N LYS A 566 -1.65 16.88 -22.83
CA LYS A 566 -2.58 15.83 -23.28
C LYS A 566 -3.36 16.22 -24.53
N GLU A 567 -3.67 17.50 -24.69
CA GLU A 567 -4.29 18.04 -25.90
C GLU A 567 -3.34 18.02 -27.10
N GLN A 568 -2.08 18.44 -26.92
CA GLN A 568 -1.01 18.30 -27.90
C GLN A 568 -0.80 16.83 -28.30
N GLN A 569 -0.69 15.90 -27.34
CA GLN A 569 -0.54 14.46 -27.62
C GLN A 569 -1.70 13.90 -28.47
N HIS A 570 -2.93 14.38 -28.27
CA HIS A 570 -4.08 14.00 -29.07
C HIS A 570 -4.08 14.67 -30.47
N HIS A 571 -3.67 15.93 -30.58
CA HIS A 571 -3.50 16.57 -31.88
C HIS A 571 -2.42 15.88 -32.71
N SER A 572 -1.27 15.52 -32.12
CA SER A 572 -0.21 14.78 -32.82
C SER A 572 -0.64 13.37 -33.22
N SER A 573 -1.46 12.67 -32.43
CA SER A 573 -1.96 11.34 -32.83
C SER A 573 -3.01 11.43 -33.95
N VAL A 574 -3.94 12.39 -33.89
CA VAL A 574 -4.93 12.63 -34.95
C VAL A 574 -4.29 13.12 -36.24
N GLN A 575 -3.29 14.00 -36.17
CA GLN A 575 -2.50 14.39 -37.35
C GLN A 575 -1.66 13.22 -37.88
N GLY A 576 -1.08 12.38 -37.01
CA GLY A 576 -0.37 11.17 -37.43
C GLY A 576 -1.24 10.20 -38.23
N PHE A 577 -2.51 10.03 -37.84
CA PHE A 577 -3.49 9.26 -38.62
C PHE A 577 -3.77 9.87 -40.01
N ASN A 578 -3.79 11.20 -40.14
CA ASN A 578 -3.97 11.86 -41.45
C ASN A 578 -2.70 11.83 -42.32
N VAL A 579 -1.50 11.89 -41.73
CA VAL A 579 -0.23 11.78 -42.48
C VAL A 579 -0.04 10.37 -43.06
N ALA A 580 -0.53 9.33 -42.37
CA ALA A 580 -0.53 7.96 -42.88
C ALA A 580 -1.49 7.73 -44.07
N ALA A 581 -2.42 8.65 -44.33
CA ALA A 581 -3.41 8.56 -45.40
C ALA A 581 -3.07 9.41 -46.65
N GLY A 582 -1.87 10.02 -46.70
CA GLY A 582 -1.58 11.10 -47.65
C GLY A 582 -0.12 11.22 -48.11
N LYS A 583 0.51 10.11 -48.56
CA LYS A 583 1.64 10.18 -49.50
C LYS A 583 1.85 8.88 -50.30
N GLU A 584 2.16 9.07 -51.58
CA GLU A 584 2.33 8.08 -52.66
C GLU A 584 3.60 7.21 -52.47
N VAL A 585 3.63 5.91 -52.86
CA VAL A 585 3.83 5.37 -54.24
C VAL A 585 5.11 5.96 -54.87
N SER A 586 6.14 5.21 -55.29
CA SER A 586 6.31 3.82 -55.77
C SER A 586 7.68 3.24 -55.29
N GLN A 587 8.14 1.99 -55.49
CA GLN A 587 7.99 1.02 -56.59
C GLN A 587 8.06 -0.47 -56.13
N PHE A 588 7.34 -1.35 -56.85
CA PHE A 588 7.64 -2.73 -57.33
C PHE A 588 8.75 -3.60 -56.67
N ALA A 589 8.61 -4.94 -56.52
CA ALA A 589 7.55 -5.88 -56.95
C ALA A 589 7.60 -7.25 -56.21
N GLY A 590 6.50 -8.01 -56.31
CA GLY A 590 6.42 -9.46 -56.05
C GLY A 590 6.13 -9.85 -54.59
N GLU A 591 5.40 -10.92 -54.26
CA GLU A 591 4.57 -11.90 -55.00
C GLU A 591 3.60 -12.50 -53.94
N THR A 592 2.43 -13.13 -54.14
CA THR A 592 1.49 -13.39 -55.23
C THR A 592 0.40 -14.30 -54.61
N ARG A 593 -0.87 -13.84 -54.51
CA ARG A 593 -2.11 -14.68 -54.33
C ARG A 593 -2.25 -15.38 -52.93
N ILE A 594 -3.37 -15.98 -52.52
CA ILE A 594 -4.55 -16.56 -53.23
C ILE A 594 -5.90 -16.02 -52.68
N SER A 595 -6.95 -16.10 -53.51
CA SER A 595 -8.38 -15.84 -53.22
C SER A 595 -8.95 -16.81 -52.16
N SER A 596 -10.23 -16.87 -51.74
CA SER A 596 -11.57 -16.60 -52.35
C SER A 596 -12.60 -16.86 -51.21
N TYR A 597 -13.92 -16.60 -51.27
CA TYR A 597 -14.84 -16.03 -52.27
C TYR A 597 -16.04 -15.40 -51.49
N GLU A 598 -16.71 -14.41 -52.09
CA GLU A 598 -18.19 -14.22 -52.28
C GLU A 598 -19.20 -15.01 -51.37
N ASP A 599 -20.41 -14.54 -51.01
CA ASP A 599 -21.22 -13.32 -51.29
C ASP A 599 -22.53 -13.36 -50.43
N ASN A 600 -23.49 -12.41 -50.32
CA ASN A 600 -23.63 -10.93 -50.46
C ASN A 600 -25.05 -10.55 -49.89
N GLU A 601 -25.65 -9.35 -49.90
CA GLU A 601 -25.34 -7.93 -50.24
C GLU A 601 -26.26 -7.05 -49.33
N ALA A 602 -26.34 -5.75 -49.59
CA ALA A 602 -27.50 -4.84 -49.48
C ALA A 602 -28.43 -4.88 -48.23
N SER A 603 -28.71 -3.76 -47.55
CA SER A 603 -28.83 -2.41 -48.10
C SER A 603 -28.29 -1.28 -47.21
N ARG A 604 -27.60 -0.36 -47.89
CA ARG A 604 -27.02 0.91 -47.47
C ARG A 604 -27.87 1.74 -46.50
N CYS A 605 -27.18 2.36 -45.53
CA CYS A 605 -27.19 3.82 -45.40
C CYS A 605 -25.83 4.28 -44.82
N ILE A 606 -25.24 5.37 -45.36
CA ILE A 606 -23.90 5.86 -44.98
C ILE A 606 -24.02 7.28 -44.41
N GLY A 607 -23.31 7.56 -43.31
CA GLY A 607 -23.18 8.90 -42.75
C GLY A 607 -22.16 8.98 -41.61
N GLU A 608 -21.27 9.97 -41.69
CA GLU A 608 -20.36 10.48 -40.65
C GLU A 608 -19.41 9.49 -39.93
N THR A 609 -18.15 9.48 -40.37
CA THR A 609 -17.01 8.96 -39.59
C THR A 609 -16.83 9.78 -38.30
N SER A 610 -16.97 9.16 -37.13
CA SER A 610 -16.82 9.84 -35.85
C SER A 610 -15.38 10.32 -35.59
N ARG A 611 -15.16 11.64 -35.61
CA ARG A 611 -13.89 12.25 -35.17
C ARG A 611 -13.60 11.88 -33.72
N THR A 612 -12.45 11.26 -33.45
CA THR A 612 -11.98 11.00 -32.08
C THR A 612 -11.87 12.32 -31.32
N THR A 613 -12.72 12.48 -30.31
CA THR A 613 -12.86 13.74 -29.57
C THR A 613 -12.24 13.58 -28.18
N LEU A 614 -11.14 14.27 -27.91
CA LEU A 614 -10.57 14.33 -26.56
C LEU A 614 -11.55 15.01 -25.62
N ARG A 615 -11.85 14.36 -24.48
CA ARG A 615 -12.70 14.92 -23.43
C ARG A 615 -11.89 15.02 -22.14
N GLN A 616 -11.52 16.24 -21.78
CA GLN A 616 -10.77 16.54 -20.55
C GLN A 616 -11.65 17.34 -19.57
N LEU A 617 -11.41 17.17 -18.28
CA LEU A 617 -12.16 17.85 -17.22
C LEU A 617 -11.20 18.47 -16.21
N PHE A 618 -11.18 19.81 -16.14
CA PHE A 618 -10.52 20.55 -15.07
C PHE A 618 -11.53 20.87 -13.96
N VAL A 619 -11.18 20.57 -12.71
CA VAL A 619 -12.03 20.83 -11.54
C VAL A 619 -11.27 21.70 -10.56
N THR A 620 -11.82 22.86 -10.21
CA THR A 620 -11.28 23.71 -9.14
C THR A 620 -12.40 24.41 -8.37
N VAL A 621 -12.13 24.69 -7.09
CA VAL A 621 -13.10 25.28 -6.14
C VAL A 621 -13.08 26.80 -6.11
N SER A 622 -12.16 27.45 -6.81
CA SER A 622 -12.12 28.92 -6.95
C SER A 622 -12.68 29.31 -8.32
N PRO A 623 -13.82 30.04 -8.39
CA PRO A 623 -14.36 30.53 -9.66
C PRO A 623 -13.37 31.44 -10.40
N LYS A 624 -12.64 32.30 -9.68
CA LYS A 624 -11.58 33.16 -10.23
C LYS A 624 -10.45 32.32 -10.87
N LEU A 625 -10.12 31.15 -10.30
CA LEU A 625 -9.09 30.25 -10.82
C LEU A 625 -9.59 29.36 -11.97
N CYS A 626 -10.84 28.89 -11.90
CA CYS A 626 -11.50 28.19 -13.00
C CYS A 626 -11.55 29.09 -14.24
N TYR A 627 -11.94 30.35 -14.03
CA TYR A 627 -11.95 31.40 -15.03
C TYR A 627 -10.54 31.68 -15.59
N ALA A 628 -9.53 31.87 -14.74
CA ALA A 628 -8.15 32.11 -15.18
C ALA A 628 -7.57 30.94 -15.99
N VAL A 629 -7.73 29.70 -15.51
CA VAL A 629 -7.25 28.50 -16.22
C VAL A 629 -8.02 28.28 -17.52
N LYS A 630 -9.35 28.48 -17.53
CA LYS A 630 -10.14 28.43 -18.77
C LYS A 630 -9.68 29.50 -19.76
N LYS A 631 -9.32 30.70 -19.29
CA LYS A 631 -8.76 31.76 -20.14
C LYS A 631 -7.41 31.35 -20.73
N GLN A 632 -6.48 30.84 -19.92
CA GLN A 632 -5.19 30.35 -20.40
C GLN A 632 -5.34 29.20 -21.42
N VAL A 633 -6.18 28.20 -21.14
CA VAL A 633 -6.42 27.08 -22.08
C VAL A 633 -7.07 27.56 -23.37
N SER A 634 -8.11 28.40 -23.31
CA SER A 634 -8.75 28.94 -24.53
C SER A 634 -7.87 29.92 -25.32
N GLN A 635 -6.91 30.58 -24.67
CA GLN A 635 -5.84 31.30 -25.36
C GLN A 635 -4.91 30.30 -26.07
N LEU A 636 -4.30 29.35 -25.34
CA LEU A 636 -3.38 28.33 -25.87
C LEU A 636 -3.99 27.42 -26.95
N GLN A 637 -5.31 27.26 -27.01
CA GLN A 637 -5.99 26.54 -28.09
C GLN A 637 -5.97 27.29 -29.44
N ARG A 638 -5.90 28.64 -29.44
CA ARG A 638 -5.78 29.43 -30.68
C ARG A 638 -4.41 29.26 -31.34
N PHE A 639 -3.37 29.10 -30.52
CA PHE A 639 -1.98 28.86 -30.94
C PHE A 639 -1.82 27.59 -31.77
N ALA A 640 -2.31 26.47 -31.24
CA ALA A 640 -2.12 25.15 -31.87
C ALA A 640 -2.85 24.97 -33.22
N CYS A 641 -3.68 25.94 -33.64
CA CYS A 641 -4.49 25.87 -34.86
C CYS A 641 -4.10 26.89 -35.94
N GLY A 642 -3.06 27.72 -35.74
CA GLY A 642 -2.53 28.61 -36.78
C GLY A 642 -3.49 29.72 -37.24
N GLY A 643 -4.30 30.26 -36.32
CA GLY A 643 -5.10 31.46 -36.58
C GLY A 643 -4.25 32.73 -36.50
N SER A 644 -4.29 33.54 -37.57
CA SER A 644 -3.67 34.86 -37.68
C SER A 644 -4.41 35.95 -36.92
#